data_AF-A0A955ANN4-F1
#
_entry.id   AF-A0A955ANN4-F1
#
_cell.length_a   1.000
_cell.length_b   1.000
_cell.length_c   1.000
_cell.angle_alpha   90.00
_cell.angle_beta   90.00
_cell.angle_gamma   90.00
#
_symmetry.space_group_name_H-M   'P 1'
#
loop_
_entity.id
_entity.type
_entity.pdbx_description
1 polymer ?
#
loop_
_entity_poly.entity_id
_entity_poly.type
_entity_poly.pdbx_seq_one_letter_code
_entity_poly.pdbx_strand_id
1 'polypeptide(L)'
;MALLEMAYEVKDVANYMIASQNLTAAFYPYDEYAKLVAANPQITATELAVGIAERYFNHKYLLVNQQPRTISVLDLQQIEPVITALDTFAGGLSANKQQVKTVREQVQVFDSSPDFNQKPPTYYTLTPDDEYVDLRDLAMRLPNVSGAMTLQQLLEEGRGFVLYNEAVTGIDKLVSGEEWQLDGSNGVSIFFPKSENVWDYPNYISDANSIFTFTKASQWADFLKTYFNQAVPSQDDLEDPGIPPVLKPTKPITTHCGNNQQCLWGAVYIDTFEQEGAQVTLQVGNSTWVTTTAYKDENEAYASYAFVIDPLLIPNGTELKLLAQGVYSGQNYLIDYTTRLTLMRNEMEVNLHRLMSSTTPTLPTTVPTQVSITWAQLVTSTNTSGEQILAGIAQGKVSGHTSIVEYRWESDLDKIIASTGSFAFPLQSLSSGTHRITVTAFTDTGATSNPVIFDIRIPPPQLPVISITSPHADATFIVGATVTVEAIATDSDGSIKQIEFLVDNEVVCTVTAAPYRCDVTPGEGSHILTARATDSQGLSTISTPVTITIAPPSQVTIHISQPSDNSELAVNENTTIVANVDGDGVQQVEFLINEVMLCSLERSPYTCMWQPETAGSYTLLARAHITNGAVDSATIIVSVGDPDPLHNTIYLPLLMR
;
A
#
# COMPACT_ATOMS: atom_id res chain seq x y z
N MET A 1 12.28 -13.30 -10.21
CA MET A 1 12.25 -12.01 -9.48
C MET A 1 10.98 -11.25 -9.85
N ALA A 2 10.59 -10.23 -9.08
CA ALA A 2 9.44 -9.37 -9.33
C ALA A 2 9.78 -8.36 -10.43
N LEU A 3 9.88 -8.87 -11.66
CA LEU A 3 10.21 -8.10 -12.85
C LEU A 3 8.92 -7.77 -13.60
N LEU A 4 8.78 -6.54 -14.11
CA LEU A 4 7.62 -6.15 -14.89
C LEU A 4 7.54 -6.97 -16.20
N GLU A 5 8.67 -7.31 -16.78
CA GLU A 5 8.77 -8.21 -17.94
C GLU A 5 8.14 -9.56 -17.63
N MET A 6 8.50 -10.17 -16.50
CA MET A 6 7.96 -11.46 -16.08
C MET A 6 6.48 -11.39 -15.73
N ALA A 7 6.05 -10.31 -15.08
CA ALA A 7 4.64 -10.05 -14.78
C ALA A 7 3.82 -9.99 -16.08
N TYR A 8 4.37 -9.39 -17.13
CA TYR A 8 3.73 -9.31 -18.44
C TYR A 8 3.62 -10.68 -19.12
N GLU A 9 4.69 -11.48 -19.12
CA GLU A 9 4.67 -12.81 -19.75
C GLU A 9 3.64 -13.76 -19.14
N VAL A 10 3.33 -13.60 -17.84
CA VAL A 10 2.43 -14.52 -17.11
C VAL A 10 1.03 -13.96 -16.87
N LYS A 11 0.73 -12.74 -17.35
CA LYS A 11 -0.54 -12.04 -17.11
C LYS A 11 -1.78 -12.80 -17.60
N ASP A 12 -1.62 -13.62 -18.65
CA ASP A 12 -2.74 -14.36 -19.25
C ASP A 12 -2.95 -15.75 -18.59
N VAL A 13 -2.08 -16.15 -17.65
CA VAL A 13 -2.13 -17.46 -16.97
C VAL A 13 -2.23 -17.37 -15.44
N ALA A 14 -2.07 -16.18 -14.87
CA ALA A 14 -2.20 -15.93 -13.44
C ALA A 14 -2.86 -14.57 -13.17
N ASN A 15 -3.62 -14.47 -12.08
CA ASN A 15 -4.15 -13.19 -11.60
C ASN A 15 -3.14 -12.43 -10.73
N TYR A 16 -2.32 -13.16 -9.98
CA TYR A 16 -1.36 -12.60 -9.03
C TYR A 16 0.02 -13.21 -9.23
N MET A 17 1.05 -12.38 -9.14
CA MET A 17 2.45 -12.81 -9.10
C MET A 17 3.05 -12.48 -7.75
N ILE A 18 3.64 -13.47 -7.09
CA ILE A 18 4.31 -13.31 -5.79
C ILE A 18 5.80 -13.53 -6.04
N ALA A 19 6.61 -12.49 -5.84
CA ALA A 19 8.03 -12.57 -6.15
C ALA A 19 8.84 -11.54 -5.37
N SER A 20 10.13 -11.79 -5.23
CA SER A 20 11.10 -10.84 -4.67
C SER A 20 11.76 -10.04 -5.78
N GLN A 21 12.00 -8.76 -5.57
CA GLN A 21 12.77 -7.93 -6.51
C GLN A 21 14.25 -8.30 -6.55
N ASN A 22 14.81 -8.77 -5.41
CA ASN A 22 16.19 -9.26 -5.34
C ASN A 22 16.24 -10.78 -5.44
N LEU A 23 17.42 -11.34 -5.75
CA LEU A 23 17.67 -12.77 -5.65
C LEU A 23 17.32 -13.27 -4.24
N THR A 24 16.40 -14.24 -4.14
CA THR A 24 16.00 -14.82 -2.86
C THR A 24 16.91 -15.98 -2.50
N ALA A 25 17.16 -16.16 -1.20
CA ALA A 25 17.53 -17.47 -0.71
C ALA A 25 16.50 -18.52 -1.19
N ALA A 26 16.92 -19.75 -1.51
CA ALA A 26 16.05 -20.83 -1.99
C ALA A 26 15.09 -21.39 -0.89
N PHE A 27 14.61 -20.52 0.00
CA PHE A 27 13.81 -20.85 1.16
C PHE A 27 12.37 -20.38 0.95
N TYR A 28 11.45 -21.31 0.71
CA TYR A 28 10.01 -21.04 0.65
C TYR A 28 9.29 -21.89 1.71
N PRO A 29 8.58 -21.29 2.69
CA PRO A 29 7.90 -22.01 3.75
C PRO A 29 6.58 -22.63 3.29
N TYR A 30 6.66 -23.62 2.39
CA TYR A 30 5.50 -24.29 1.82
C TYR A 30 4.59 -24.95 2.86
N ASP A 31 5.12 -25.37 4.01
CA ASP A 31 4.33 -25.92 5.11
C ASP A 31 3.45 -24.85 5.77
N GLU A 32 3.96 -23.62 5.90
CA GLU A 32 3.18 -22.47 6.38
C GLU A 32 2.11 -22.06 5.37
N TYR A 33 2.41 -22.11 4.07
CA TYR A 33 1.41 -21.85 3.03
C TYR A 33 0.29 -22.88 3.06
N ALA A 34 0.63 -24.16 3.23
CA ALA A 34 -0.36 -25.22 3.36
C ALA A 34 -1.24 -25.03 4.61
N LYS A 35 -0.66 -24.60 5.74
CA LYS A 35 -1.42 -24.26 6.96
C LYS A 35 -2.37 -23.09 6.74
N LEU A 36 -1.95 -22.06 6.01
CA LEU A 36 -2.79 -20.91 5.67
C LEU A 36 -4.05 -21.36 4.91
N VAL A 37 -3.88 -22.17 3.87
CA VAL A 37 -5.00 -22.70 3.07
C VAL A 37 -5.88 -23.65 3.89
N ALA A 38 -5.27 -24.53 4.70
CA ALA A 38 -6.01 -25.48 5.53
C ALA A 38 -6.83 -24.80 6.63
N ALA A 39 -6.34 -23.69 7.19
CA ALA A 39 -7.02 -22.93 8.24
C ALA A 39 -8.17 -22.06 7.71
N ASN A 40 -8.15 -21.68 6.43
CA ASN A 40 -9.18 -20.86 5.82
C ASN A 40 -9.67 -21.46 4.49
N PRO A 41 -10.66 -22.38 4.52
CA PRO A 41 -11.21 -23.02 3.31
C PRO A 41 -11.93 -22.06 2.35
N GLN A 42 -12.16 -20.80 2.75
CA GLN A 42 -12.83 -19.78 1.93
C GLN A 42 -11.89 -18.62 1.56
N ILE A 43 -10.58 -18.81 1.73
CA ILE A 43 -9.58 -17.78 1.41
C ILE A 43 -9.69 -17.36 -0.06
N THR A 44 -9.74 -16.06 -0.30
CA THR A 44 -9.73 -15.50 -1.66
C THR A 44 -8.33 -15.59 -2.27
N ALA A 45 -8.23 -15.50 -3.59
CA ALA A 45 -6.93 -15.53 -4.29
C ALA A 45 -6.02 -14.36 -3.85
N THR A 46 -6.59 -13.18 -3.60
CA THR A 46 -5.88 -12.00 -3.10
C THR A 46 -5.34 -12.23 -1.69
N GLU A 47 -6.19 -12.68 -0.76
CA GLU A 47 -5.77 -12.99 0.63
C GLU A 47 -4.71 -14.10 0.66
N LEU A 48 -4.83 -15.10 -0.22
CA LEU A 48 -3.83 -16.16 -0.33
C LEU A 48 -2.49 -15.60 -0.83
N ALA A 49 -2.51 -14.74 -1.85
CA ALA A 49 -1.28 -14.17 -2.40
C ALA A 49 -0.54 -13.29 -1.37
N VAL A 50 -1.27 -12.40 -0.69
CA VAL A 50 -0.73 -11.57 0.40
C VAL A 50 -0.26 -12.43 1.56
N GLY A 51 -1.07 -13.41 2.00
CA GLY A 51 -0.70 -14.29 3.11
C GLY A 51 0.54 -15.16 2.81
N ILE A 52 0.76 -15.58 1.56
CA ILE A 52 2.00 -16.24 1.15
C ILE A 52 3.20 -15.30 1.32
N ALA A 53 3.09 -14.06 0.84
CA ALA A 53 4.15 -13.07 0.96
C ALA A 53 4.46 -12.74 2.44
N GLU A 54 3.45 -12.54 3.27
CA GLU A 54 3.60 -12.31 4.71
C GLU A 54 4.29 -13.49 5.42
N ARG A 55 3.90 -14.73 5.10
CA ARG A 55 4.48 -15.94 5.71
C ARG A 55 5.92 -16.16 5.29
N TYR A 56 6.24 -15.87 4.02
CA TYR A 56 7.63 -15.83 3.56
C TYR A 56 8.41 -14.79 4.37
N PHE A 57 7.94 -13.54 4.36
CA PHE A 57 8.66 -12.42 4.93
C PHE A 57 8.87 -12.56 6.43
N ASN A 58 7.89 -13.10 7.16
CA ASN A 58 7.93 -13.28 8.60
C ASN A 58 8.40 -14.68 9.03
N HIS A 59 8.94 -15.48 8.10
CA HIS A 59 9.34 -16.83 8.46
C HIS A 59 10.48 -16.82 9.49
N LYS A 60 10.33 -17.63 10.55
CA LYS A 60 11.27 -17.73 11.68
C LYS A 60 12.72 -17.92 11.22
N TYR A 61 12.94 -18.73 10.18
CA TYR A 61 14.28 -18.96 9.63
C TYR A 61 14.94 -17.67 9.15
N LEU A 62 14.21 -16.81 8.43
CA LEU A 62 14.75 -15.55 7.91
C LEU A 62 14.95 -14.53 9.02
N LEU A 63 14.00 -14.46 9.97
CA LEU A 63 14.09 -13.55 11.13
C LEU A 63 15.26 -13.86 12.05
N VAL A 64 15.47 -15.14 12.41
CA VAL A 64 16.58 -15.55 13.29
C VAL A 64 17.93 -15.25 12.65
N ASN A 65 18.04 -15.42 11.33
CA ASN A 65 19.27 -15.10 10.61
C ASN A 65 19.40 -13.61 10.27
N GLN A 66 18.39 -12.77 10.58
CA GLN A 66 18.33 -11.35 10.19
C GLN A 66 18.60 -11.17 8.69
N GLN A 67 18.04 -12.05 7.88
CA GLN A 67 18.34 -12.14 6.46
C GLN A 67 17.71 -10.95 5.70
N PRO A 68 18.48 -10.13 4.97
CA PRO A 68 17.91 -9.12 4.08
C PRO A 68 17.10 -9.78 2.97
N ARG A 69 15.98 -9.18 2.61
CA ARG A 69 15.01 -9.78 1.67
C ARG A 69 14.00 -8.76 1.20
N THR A 70 13.42 -9.02 0.03
CA THR A 70 12.24 -8.33 -0.48
C THR A 70 11.16 -9.37 -0.82
N ILE A 71 9.90 -8.97 -0.84
CA ILE A 71 8.79 -9.74 -1.39
C ILE A 71 7.68 -8.78 -1.79
N SER A 72 7.01 -9.07 -2.91
CA SER A 72 5.86 -8.32 -3.36
C SER A 72 4.77 -9.22 -3.94
N VAL A 73 3.56 -8.68 -3.98
CA VAL A 73 2.40 -9.27 -4.64
C VAL A 73 1.90 -8.29 -5.70
N LEU A 74 1.91 -8.74 -6.95
CA LEU A 74 1.47 -7.96 -8.11
C LEU A 74 0.10 -8.46 -8.59
N ASP A 75 -0.87 -7.56 -8.79
CA ASP A 75 -2.15 -7.83 -9.46
C ASP A 75 -2.00 -7.69 -10.98
N LEU A 76 -1.88 -8.81 -11.66
CA LEU A 76 -1.63 -8.86 -13.10
C LEU A 76 -2.84 -8.39 -13.92
N GLN A 77 -4.02 -8.28 -13.32
CA GLN A 77 -5.18 -7.71 -13.98
C GLN A 77 -5.02 -6.20 -14.22
N GLN A 78 -4.13 -5.55 -13.47
CA GLN A 78 -3.83 -4.11 -13.59
C GLN A 78 -2.62 -3.82 -14.50
N ILE A 79 -2.10 -4.82 -15.20
CA ILE A 79 -0.85 -4.65 -15.95
C ILE A 79 -0.98 -3.75 -17.18
N GLU A 80 -2.10 -3.78 -17.91
CA GLU A 80 -2.28 -2.98 -19.13
C GLU A 80 -2.25 -1.45 -18.84
N PRO A 81 -2.93 -0.93 -17.79
CA PRO A 81 -2.71 0.45 -17.34
C PRO A 81 -1.26 0.77 -16.98
N VAL A 82 -0.54 -0.16 -16.35
CA VAL A 82 0.88 0.02 -15.99
C VAL A 82 1.76 0.14 -17.23
N ILE A 83 1.56 -0.72 -18.24
CA ILE A 83 2.28 -0.64 -19.52
C ILE A 83 2.00 0.69 -20.22
N THR A 84 0.75 1.15 -20.23
CA THR A 84 0.38 2.44 -20.83
C THR A 84 1.08 3.62 -20.15
N ALA A 85 1.16 3.59 -18.80
CA ALA A 85 1.86 4.61 -18.03
C ALA A 85 3.39 4.51 -18.23
N LEU A 86 3.93 3.29 -18.31
CA LEU A 86 5.34 3.03 -18.59
C LEU A 86 5.74 3.60 -19.95
N ASP A 87 4.93 3.41 -20.99
CA ASP A 87 5.21 3.92 -22.33
C ASP A 87 5.28 5.46 -22.36
N THR A 88 4.34 6.10 -21.66
CA THR A 88 4.36 7.56 -21.49
C THR A 88 5.63 8.00 -20.76
N PHE A 89 6.03 7.25 -19.73
CA PHE A 89 7.24 7.49 -18.96
C PHE A 89 8.52 7.28 -19.80
N ALA A 90 8.60 6.22 -20.58
CA ALA A 90 9.72 5.92 -21.50
C ALA A 90 9.93 7.05 -22.53
N GLY A 91 8.83 7.59 -23.07
CA GLY A 91 8.87 8.78 -23.93
C GLY A 91 9.41 10.02 -23.20
N GLY A 92 8.97 10.22 -21.96
CA GLY A 92 9.49 11.29 -21.08
C GLY A 92 10.98 11.14 -20.75
N LEU A 93 11.44 9.93 -20.44
CA LEU A 93 12.85 9.63 -20.15
C LEU A 93 13.74 9.96 -21.35
N SER A 94 13.29 9.60 -22.55
CA SER A 94 13.99 9.87 -23.82
C SER A 94 14.24 11.37 -24.05
N ALA A 95 13.34 12.23 -23.57
CA ALA A 95 13.48 13.69 -23.65
C ALA A 95 14.41 14.29 -22.58
N ASN A 96 14.78 13.53 -21.53
CA ASN A 96 15.48 14.02 -20.34
C ASN A 96 16.79 13.26 -20.03
N LYS A 97 17.46 12.72 -21.06
CA LYS A 97 18.60 11.77 -20.92
C LYS A 97 19.66 12.13 -19.87
N GLN A 98 20.08 13.40 -19.78
CA GLN A 98 21.14 13.81 -18.84
C GLN A 98 20.68 13.70 -17.37
N GLN A 99 19.43 14.05 -17.09
CA GLN A 99 18.84 13.90 -15.76
C GLN A 99 18.67 12.41 -15.44
N VAL A 100 18.20 11.62 -16.41
CA VAL A 100 18.04 10.16 -16.28
C VAL A 100 19.37 9.50 -15.94
N LYS A 101 20.48 9.89 -16.58
CA LYS A 101 21.82 9.37 -16.28
C LYS A 101 22.23 9.61 -14.83
N THR A 102 21.92 10.78 -14.28
CA THR A 102 22.23 11.13 -12.89
C THR A 102 21.36 10.34 -11.92
N VAL A 103 20.07 10.20 -12.23
CA VAL A 103 19.12 9.46 -11.38
C VAL A 103 19.42 7.96 -11.39
N ARG A 104 19.86 7.41 -12.52
CA ARG A 104 20.21 5.99 -12.64
C ARG A 104 21.32 5.55 -11.68
N GLU A 105 22.18 6.47 -11.24
CA GLU A 105 23.22 6.19 -10.23
C GLU A 105 22.68 6.12 -8.79
N GLN A 106 21.45 6.55 -8.55
CA GLN A 106 20.87 6.70 -7.22
C GLN A 106 19.64 5.83 -6.98
N VAL A 107 19.04 5.32 -8.05
CA VAL A 107 17.87 4.45 -7.98
C VAL A 107 18.22 3.14 -7.30
N GLN A 108 17.29 2.58 -6.53
CA GLN A 108 17.42 1.22 -6.02
C GLN A 108 17.65 0.25 -7.16
N VAL A 109 18.68 -0.58 -7.01
CA VAL A 109 19.07 -1.61 -7.97
C VAL A 109 18.97 -2.99 -7.35
N PHE A 110 18.88 -4.00 -8.21
CA PHE A 110 18.80 -5.40 -7.82
C PHE A 110 19.71 -6.26 -8.69
N ASP A 111 20.49 -7.10 -8.01
CA ASP A 111 21.40 -8.06 -8.60
C ASP A 111 20.61 -9.16 -9.34
N SER A 112 20.98 -9.36 -10.60
CA SER A 112 20.56 -10.52 -11.39
C SER A 112 21.73 -11.29 -11.99
N SER A 113 22.94 -10.75 -11.88
CA SER A 113 24.14 -11.16 -12.58
C SER A 113 25.37 -10.88 -11.71
N PRO A 114 26.43 -11.69 -11.82
CA PRO A 114 27.60 -11.52 -10.97
C PRO A 114 28.37 -10.22 -11.25
N ASP A 115 28.99 -9.64 -10.22
CA ASP A 115 29.93 -8.53 -10.39
C ASP A 115 31.20 -9.01 -11.13
N PHE A 116 31.26 -8.70 -12.41
CA PHE A 116 32.38 -9.05 -13.31
C PHE A 116 33.67 -8.29 -12.99
N ASN A 117 33.62 -7.20 -12.20
CA ASN A 117 34.82 -6.48 -11.81
C ASN A 117 35.63 -7.25 -10.76
N GLN A 118 35.03 -8.25 -10.10
CA GLN A 118 35.70 -9.13 -9.16
C GLN A 118 36.11 -10.45 -9.82
N LYS A 119 37.32 -10.92 -9.48
CA LYS A 119 37.84 -12.21 -9.96
C LYS A 119 38.21 -13.09 -8.76
N PRO A 120 37.43 -14.14 -8.45
CA PRO A 120 36.25 -14.64 -9.18
C PRO A 120 35.02 -13.69 -9.07
N PRO A 121 34.07 -13.76 -10.01
CA PRO A 121 32.85 -12.95 -9.97
C PRO A 121 32.07 -13.19 -8.69
N THR A 122 31.62 -12.13 -8.02
CA THR A 122 30.79 -12.23 -6.81
C THR A 122 29.32 -12.26 -7.19
N TYR A 123 28.58 -13.18 -6.59
CA TYR A 123 27.12 -13.28 -6.69
C TYR A 123 26.51 -12.81 -5.37
N TYR A 124 25.27 -12.34 -5.38
CA TYR A 124 24.50 -12.01 -4.17
C TYR A 124 25.02 -10.74 -3.46
N THR A 125 25.57 -9.80 -4.23
CA THR A 125 26.07 -8.51 -3.75
C THR A 125 25.40 -7.42 -4.57
N LEU A 126 24.73 -6.48 -3.89
CA LEU A 126 24.15 -5.33 -4.59
C LEU A 126 25.25 -4.32 -4.93
N THR A 127 25.38 -4.00 -6.21
CA THR A 127 26.34 -3.01 -6.70
C THR A 127 25.63 -1.93 -7.51
N PRO A 128 26.18 -0.70 -7.59
CA PRO A 128 25.62 0.33 -8.47
C PRO A 128 25.58 -0.02 -9.97
N ASP A 129 26.23 -1.13 -10.37
CA ASP A 129 26.30 -1.59 -11.76
C ASP A 129 25.18 -2.59 -12.11
N ASP A 130 24.45 -3.11 -11.11
CA ASP A 130 23.39 -4.11 -11.29
C ASP A 130 22.29 -3.62 -12.26
N GLU A 131 21.75 -4.52 -13.09
CA GLU A 131 21.00 -4.11 -14.28
C GLU A 131 19.53 -3.79 -14.03
N TYR A 132 18.92 -4.31 -12.97
CA TYR A 132 17.51 -4.10 -12.69
C TYR A 132 17.34 -2.94 -11.71
N VAL A 133 16.42 -2.03 -12.03
CA VAL A 133 16.10 -0.88 -11.19
C VAL A 133 14.70 -1.01 -10.63
N ASP A 134 14.46 -0.47 -9.44
CA ASP A 134 13.11 -0.28 -8.92
C ASP A 134 12.35 0.75 -9.77
N LEU A 135 11.22 0.34 -10.35
CA LEU A 135 10.51 1.17 -11.32
C LEU A 135 9.80 2.37 -10.67
N ARG A 136 9.28 2.20 -9.45
CA ARG A 136 8.62 3.31 -8.73
C ARG A 136 9.64 4.29 -8.19
N ASP A 137 10.76 3.82 -7.64
CA ASP A 137 11.86 4.69 -7.19
C ASP A 137 12.42 5.52 -8.35
N LEU A 138 12.58 4.91 -9.54
CA LEU A 138 12.97 5.63 -10.75
C LEU A 138 11.99 6.76 -11.08
N ALA A 139 10.68 6.49 -11.04
CA ALA A 139 9.64 7.48 -11.29
C ALA A 139 9.60 8.58 -10.22
N MET A 140 9.74 8.22 -8.93
CA MET A 140 9.76 9.16 -7.80
C MET A 140 10.92 10.15 -7.88
N ARG A 141 12.07 9.72 -8.39
CA ARG A 141 13.26 10.57 -8.58
C ARG A 141 13.18 11.47 -9.81
N LEU A 142 12.18 11.26 -10.66
CA LEU A 142 11.95 12.00 -11.90
C LEU A 142 10.53 12.59 -11.96
N PRO A 143 10.06 13.32 -10.93
CA PRO A 143 8.65 13.71 -10.80
C PRO A 143 8.18 14.66 -11.92
N ASN A 144 9.11 15.37 -12.56
CA ASN A 144 8.84 16.31 -13.67
C ASN A 144 8.85 15.63 -15.05
N VAL A 145 9.20 14.35 -15.14
CA VAL A 145 9.21 13.61 -16.40
C VAL A 145 7.79 13.17 -16.71
N SER A 146 7.33 13.39 -17.96
CA SER A 146 6.02 12.96 -18.43
C SER A 146 5.78 11.49 -18.08
N GLY A 147 4.60 11.15 -17.54
CA GLY A 147 4.24 9.78 -17.14
C GLY A 147 4.73 9.34 -15.76
N ALA A 148 5.70 10.05 -15.14
CA ALA A 148 6.27 9.65 -13.85
C ALA A 148 5.24 9.59 -12.72
N MET A 149 4.43 10.63 -12.53
CA MET A 149 3.41 10.67 -11.47
C MET A 149 2.35 9.58 -11.64
N THR A 150 1.87 9.35 -12.87
CA THR A 150 0.87 8.31 -13.15
C THR A 150 1.44 6.92 -12.86
N LEU A 151 2.67 6.65 -13.32
CA LEU A 151 3.34 5.39 -13.06
C LEU A 151 3.60 5.18 -11.55
N GLN A 152 4.04 6.23 -10.85
CA GLN A 152 4.24 6.19 -9.40
C GLN A 152 2.95 5.82 -8.64
N GLN A 153 1.81 6.39 -9.04
CA GLN A 153 0.52 6.15 -8.40
C GLN A 153 0.01 4.72 -8.66
N LEU A 154 0.20 4.20 -9.87
CA LEU A 154 -0.20 2.82 -10.21
C LEU A 154 0.64 1.76 -9.50
N LEU A 155 1.92 2.07 -9.24
CA LEU A 155 2.86 1.20 -8.55
C LEU A 155 2.89 1.41 -7.03
N GLU A 156 2.13 2.39 -6.51
CA GLU A 156 2.02 2.60 -5.07
C GLU A 156 1.26 1.44 -4.43
N GLU A 157 1.83 0.91 -3.34
CA GLU A 157 1.27 -0.22 -2.62
C GLU A 157 -0.18 0.05 -2.18
N GLY A 158 -1.06 -0.92 -2.41
CA GLY A 158 -2.47 -0.85 -2.05
C GLY A 158 -3.33 -0.02 -3.00
N ARG A 159 -2.77 0.58 -4.06
CA ARG A 159 -3.51 1.43 -5.01
C ARG A 159 -3.81 0.81 -6.37
N GLY A 160 -3.38 -0.42 -6.61
CA GLY A 160 -3.70 -1.13 -7.85
C GLY A 160 -2.76 -2.29 -8.13
N PHE A 161 -1.68 -2.04 -8.87
CA PHE A 161 -0.82 -3.11 -9.39
C PHE A 161 0.03 -3.78 -8.32
N VAL A 162 0.57 -3.01 -7.36
CA VAL A 162 1.31 -3.57 -6.21
C VAL A 162 0.33 -3.67 -5.04
N LEU A 163 -0.01 -4.88 -4.64
CA LEU A 163 -0.95 -5.13 -3.54
C LEU A 163 -0.28 -5.22 -2.17
N TYR A 164 0.96 -5.71 -2.16
CA TYR A 164 1.77 -5.89 -0.97
C TYR A 164 3.23 -5.75 -1.36
N ASN A 165 4.02 -5.05 -0.56
CA ASN A 165 5.46 -4.94 -0.74
C ASN A 165 6.15 -4.84 0.61
N GLU A 166 7.16 -5.68 0.83
CA GLU A 166 7.98 -5.62 2.02
C GLU A 166 9.45 -5.79 1.67
N ALA A 167 10.29 -5.03 2.36
CA ALA A 167 11.73 -5.05 2.19
C ALA A 167 12.41 -4.82 3.53
N VAL A 168 13.54 -5.48 3.75
CA VAL A 168 14.37 -5.24 4.92
C VAL A 168 15.85 -5.26 4.55
N THR A 169 16.49 -4.12 4.78
CA THR A 169 17.94 -3.91 4.67
C THR A 169 18.68 -4.72 5.73
N GLY A 170 19.88 -5.20 5.40
CA GLY A 170 20.70 -5.95 6.34
C GLY A 170 21.87 -6.68 5.68
N ILE A 171 22.62 -7.42 6.49
CA ILE A 171 23.77 -8.22 6.02
C ILE A 171 23.28 -9.61 5.62
N ASP A 172 23.57 -10.03 4.39
CA ASP A 172 23.28 -11.39 3.93
C ASP A 172 24.21 -12.41 4.62
N LYS A 173 23.79 -12.92 5.77
CA LYS A 173 24.60 -13.85 6.56
C LYS A 173 24.63 -15.27 5.99
N LEU A 174 23.77 -15.58 5.01
CA LEU A 174 23.58 -16.93 4.50
C LEU A 174 24.36 -17.18 3.22
N VAL A 175 24.60 -16.15 2.40
CA VAL A 175 25.25 -16.31 1.09
C VAL A 175 26.48 -15.43 0.91
N SER A 176 26.34 -14.10 0.79
CA SER A 176 27.48 -13.22 0.46
C SER A 176 28.26 -12.68 1.65
N GLY A 177 27.64 -12.50 2.80
CA GLY A 177 28.21 -11.76 3.93
C GLY A 177 28.19 -10.23 3.73
N GLU A 178 27.62 -9.75 2.63
CA GLU A 178 27.58 -8.34 2.25
C GLU A 178 26.29 -7.66 2.70
N GLU A 179 26.34 -6.34 2.83
CA GLU A 179 25.17 -5.54 3.16
C GLU A 179 24.29 -5.31 1.92
N TRP A 180 23.00 -5.56 2.05
CA TRP A 180 21.98 -5.25 1.05
C TRP A 180 21.18 -4.05 1.51
N GLN A 181 21.36 -2.91 0.83
CA GLN A 181 20.54 -1.71 0.99
C GLN A 181 19.29 -1.83 0.12
N LEU A 182 18.12 -1.90 0.76
CA LEU A 182 16.84 -2.22 0.12
C LEU A 182 15.75 -1.17 0.40
N ASP A 183 16.11 -0.02 0.98
CA ASP A 183 15.17 1.02 1.42
C ASP A 183 14.37 1.65 0.26
N GLY A 184 14.86 1.53 -0.98
CA GLY A 184 14.17 2.01 -2.18
C GLY A 184 13.37 0.93 -2.93
N SER A 185 13.10 -0.22 -2.30
CA SER A 185 12.32 -1.32 -2.87
C SER A 185 10.82 -1.07 -2.77
N ASN A 186 10.13 -0.99 -3.92
CA ASN A 186 8.71 -0.68 -4.06
C ASN A 186 7.90 -1.79 -4.77
N GLY A 187 8.49 -2.97 -4.92
CA GLY A 187 7.79 -4.20 -5.28
C GLY A 187 7.91 -4.65 -6.73
N VAL A 188 8.32 -3.79 -7.67
CA VAL A 188 8.54 -4.21 -9.07
C VAL A 188 9.75 -3.54 -9.70
N SER A 189 10.57 -4.36 -10.33
CA SER A 189 11.78 -3.93 -11.04
C SER A 189 11.62 -4.02 -12.55
N ILE A 190 12.46 -3.29 -13.28
CA ILE A 190 12.56 -3.36 -14.74
C ILE A 190 14.03 -3.39 -15.17
N PHE A 191 14.36 -4.02 -16.29
CA PHE A 191 15.69 -4.01 -16.83
C PHE A 191 16.07 -2.60 -17.31
N PHE A 192 17.07 -2.00 -16.67
CA PHE A 192 17.66 -0.74 -17.08
C PHE A 192 19.13 -0.74 -16.68
N PRO A 193 20.02 -1.36 -17.47
CA PRO A 193 21.42 -1.46 -17.11
C PRO A 193 22.11 -0.11 -17.08
N LYS A 194 23.26 -0.01 -16.42
CA LYS A 194 24.06 1.22 -16.38
C LYS A 194 24.76 1.51 -17.71
N SER A 195 25.01 0.47 -18.51
CA SER A 195 25.57 0.54 -19.86
C SER A 195 24.97 -0.54 -20.77
N GLU A 196 25.12 -0.36 -22.08
CA GLU A 196 24.77 -1.33 -23.12
C GLU A 196 25.71 -2.56 -23.18
N ASN A 197 26.83 -2.54 -22.44
CA ASN A 197 27.84 -3.59 -22.43
C ASN A 197 27.53 -4.71 -21.42
N VAL A 198 26.25 -5.03 -21.23
CA VAL A 198 25.80 -6.14 -20.38
C VAL A 198 25.26 -7.27 -21.25
N TRP A 199 25.54 -8.51 -20.88
CA TRP A 199 25.29 -9.71 -21.69
C TRP A 199 23.88 -9.81 -22.27
N ASP A 200 22.86 -9.48 -21.48
CA ASP A 200 21.46 -9.61 -21.89
C ASP A 200 20.96 -8.45 -22.75
N TYR A 201 21.69 -7.32 -22.82
CA TYR A 201 21.23 -6.12 -23.52
C TYR A 201 20.92 -6.40 -25.00
N PRO A 202 21.81 -6.99 -25.82
CA PRO A 202 21.54 -7.25 -27.24
C PRO A 202 20.27 -8.07 -27.49
N ASN A 203 20.01 -9.06 -26.63
CA ASN A 203 18.85 -9.93 -26.75
C ASN A 203 17.58 -9.25 -26.23
N TYR A 204 17.68 -8.46 -25.18
CA TYR A 204 16.55 -7.69 -24.63
C TYR A 204 15.99 -6.70 -25.65
N ILE A 205 16.85 -5.97 -26.37
CA ILE A 205 16.42 -4.97 -27.35
C ILE A 205 16.24 -5.51 -28.78
N SER A 206 16.42 -6.81 -29.01
CA SER A 206 16.35 -7.40 -30.36
C SER A 206 14.91 -7.59 -30.84
N ASP A 207 14.54 -6.99 -31.97
CA ASP A 207 13.20 -7.20 -32.55
C ASP A 207 13.03 -8.65 -33.08
N ALA A 208 14.13 -9.25 -33.55
CA ALA A 208 14.15 -10.59 -34.14
C ALA A 208 14.24 -11.71 -33.09
N ASN A 209 15.02 -11.49 -32.04
CA ASN A 209 15.34 -12.50 -31.01
C ASN A 209 14.97 -12.03 -29.59
N SER A 210 13.95 -11.18 -29.46
CA SER A 210 13.54 -10.68 -28.15
C SER A 210 13.29 -11.81 -27.16
N ILE A 211 13.87 -11.67 -25.97
CA ILE A 211 13.68 -12.60 -24.84
C ILE A 211 12.23 -12.53 -24.31
N PHE A 212 11.59 -11.37 -24.42
CA PHE A 212 10.27 -11.09 -23.87
C PHE A 212 9.29 -10.59 -24.93
N THR A 213 8.03 -11.00 -24.85
CA THR A 213 6.94 -10.37 -25.60
C THR A 213 6.68 -8.95 -25.11
N PHE A 214 6.95 -8.68 -23.82
CA PHE A 214 6.90 -7.36 -23.20
C PHE A 214 7.64 -6.27 -23.99
N THR A 215 8.83 -6.55 -24.53
CA THR A 215 9.65 -5.53 -25.21
C THR A 215 9.07 -5.11 -26.56
N LYS A 216 8.16 -5.93 -27.13
CA LYS A 216 7.37 -5.60 -28.32
C LYS A 216 6.06 -4.92 -27.97
N ALA A 217 5.54 -5.15 -26.77
CA ALA A 217 4.30 -4.59 -26.27
C ALA A 217 4.48 -3.26 -25.54
N SER A 218 5.72 -2.84 -25.28
CA SER A 218 6.07 -1.59 -24.60
C SER A 218 7.10 -0.79 -25.40
N GLN A 219 7.16 0.51 -25.14
CA GLN A 219 8.17 1.43 -25.68
C GLN A 219 9.48 1.40 -24.87
N TRP A 220 9.61 0.52 -23.87
CA TRP A 220 10.78 0.49 -23.00
C TRP A 220 12.05 0.11 -23.75
N ALA A 221 11.99 -0.91 -24.61
CA ALA A 221 13.13 -1.32 -25.42
C ALA A 221 13.59 -0.21 -26.39
N ASP A 222 12.64 0.54 -26.97
CA ASP A 222 12.94 1.66 -27.85
C ASP A 222 13.54 2.85 -27.09
N PHE A 223 13.10 3.10 -25.86
CA PHE A 223 13.76 4.02 -24.95
C PHE A 223 15.22 3.60 -24.70
N LEU A 224 15.49 2.33 -24.36
CA LEU A 224 16.85 1.85 -24.11
C LEU A 224 17.75 2.01 -25.35
N LYS A 225 17.29 1.60 -26.53
CA LYS A 225 17.98 1.81 -27.82
C LYS A 225 18.35 3.28 -28.02
N THR A 226 17.38 4.17 -27.77
CA THR A 226 17.55 5.62 -27.93
C THR A 226 18.48 6.20 -26.87
N TYR A 227 18.41 5.72 -25.63
CA TYR A 227 19.16 6.23 -24.48
C TYR A 227 20.67 5.99 -24.64
N PHE A 228 21.07 4.76 -24.99
CA PHE A 228 22.49 4.42 -25.15
C PHE A 228 23.10 4.96 -26.45
N ASN A 229 22.31 5.12 -27.53
CA ASN A 229 22.76 5.78 -28.77
C ASN A 229 24.07 5.18 -29.34
N GLN A 230 24.28 3.88 -29.17
CA GLN A 230 25.42 3.12 -29.71
C GLN A 230 24.94 1.93 -30.55
N ALA A 231 25.81 1.44 -31.42
CA ALA A 231 25.56 0.20 -32.14
C ALA A 231 25.39 -0.93 -31.12
N VAL A 232 24.33 -1.73 -31.26
CA VAL A 232 24.08 -2.88 -30.40
C VAL A 232 25.29 -3.81 -30.47
N PRO A 233 26.01 -4.07 -29.35
CA PRO A 233 27.14 -4.98 -29.38
C PRO A 233 26.69 -6.38 -29.78
N SER A 234 27.57 -7.15 -30.46
CA SER A 234 27.30 -8.57 -30.70
C SER A 234 27.30 -9.29 -29.35
N GLN A 235 26.36 -10.22 -29.13
CA GLN A 235 26.35 -11.00 -27.90
C GLN A 235 27.68 -11.77 -27.71
N ASP A 236 28.29 -12.25 -28.81
CA ASP A 236 29.58 -12.94 -28.79
C ASP A 236 30.76 -12.07 -28.29
N ASP A 237 30.61 -10.74 -28.29
CA ASP A 237 31.64 -9.80 -27.84
C ASP A 237 31.53 -9.47 -26.34
N LEU A 238 30.47 -9.94 -25.66
CA LEU A 238 30.19 -9.68 -24.26
C LEU A 238 30.62 -10.86 -23.37
N GLU A 239 30.86 -10.59 -22.09
CA GLU A 239 31.21 -11.64 -21.12
C GLU A 239 29.93 -12.36 -20.66
N ASP A 240 29.84 -13.67 -20.92
CA ASP A 240 28.74 -14.51 -20.43
C ASP A 240 28.82 -14.59 -18.89
N PRO A 241 27.77 -14.15 -18.15
CA PRO A 241 27.73 -14.22 -16.69
C PRO A 241 27.88 -15.65 -16.15
N GLY A 242 27.60 -16.65 -16.98
CA GLY A 242 27.48 -18.03 -16.54
C GLY A 242 26.20 -18.23 -15.73
N ILE A 243 26.02 -19.46 -15.27
CA ILE A 243 24.84 -19.82 -14.47
C ILE A 243 25.11 -19.42 -13.02
N PRO A 244 24.25 -18.62 -12.37
CA PRO A 244 24.35 -18.37 -10.95
C PRO A 244 24.48 -19.69 -10.20
N PRO A 245 25.45 -19.83 -9.28
CA PRO A 245 25.65 -21.08 -8.57
C PRO A 245 24.35 -21.40 -7.86
N VAL A 246 23.75 -22.56 -8.18
CA VAL A 246 22.58 -23.06 -7.45
C VAL A 246 22.96 -23.01 -5.99
N LEU A 247 22.23 -22.21 -5.21
CA LEU A 247 22.37 -22.19 -3.77
C LEU A 247 22.20 -23.64 -3.31
N LYS A 248 23.31 -24.30 -3.00
CA LYS A 248 23.24 -25.45 -2.11
C LYS A 248 22.53 -24.89 -0.89
N PRO A 249 21.53 -25.58 -0.33
CA PRO A 249 21.12 -25.28 1.02
C PRO A 249 22.43 -25.23 1.79
N THR A 250 22.87 -24.03 2.16
CA THR A 250 23.76 -23.91 3.29
C THR A 250 22.98 -24.71 4.30
N LYS A 251 23.60 -25.76 4.84
CA LYS A 251 23.03 -26.39 6.03
C LYS A 251 22.57 -25.20 6.84
N PRO A 252 21.29 -25.14 7.26
CA PRO A 252 20.86 -24.03 8.08
C PRO A 252 21.95 -23.80 9.13
N ILE A 253 22.07 -22.63 9.74
CA ILE A 253 22.73 -22.61 11.04
C ILE A 253 21.86 -23.53 11.95
N THR A 254 22.17 -24.83 11.88
CA THR A 254 21.48 -26.01 12.40
C THR A 254 22.50 -26.89 13.08
N THR A 255 23.81 -26.56 13.02
CA THR A 255 24.95 -27.43 13.35
C THR A 255 24.55 -28.55 14.30
N HIS A 256 24.05 -29.60 13.67
CA HIS A 256 24.06 -30.92 14.23
C HIS A 256 25.54 -31.25 14.28
N CYS A 257 26.02 -31.50 15.50
CA CYS A 257 27.41 -31.69 15.89
C CYS A 257 28.31 -32.06 14.71
N GLY A 258 29.08 -31.09 14.20
CA GLY A 258 30.13 -31.41 13.25
C GLY A 258 31.18 -32.27 13.94
N ASN A 259 31.96 -33.02 13.16
CA ASN A 259 33.05 -33.91 13.62
C ASN A 259 34.11 -33.25 14.54
N ASN A 260 34.00 -31.94 14.79
CA ASN A 260 34.87 -31.13 15.63
C ASN A 260 34.22 -30.65 16.95
N GLN A 261 33.11 -31.28 17.40
CA GLN A 261 32.51 -31.08 18.74
C GLN A 261 32.04 -29.66 19.13
N GLN A 262 31.83 -28.74 18.18
CA GLN A 262 31.14 -27.47 18.51
C GLN A 262 29.62 -27.68 18.56
N CYS A 263 29.10 -27.80 19.78
CA CYS A 263 27.67 -27.91 20.09
C CYS A 263 27.11 -26.56 20.56
N LEU A 264 25.78 -26.40 20.53
CA LEU A 264 25.11 -25.52 21.49
C LEU A 264 25.46 -26.05 22.89
N TRP A 265 26.08 -25.20 23.69
CA TRP A 265 26.58 -25.51 25.03
C TRP A 265 25.51 -25.09 26.04
N GLY A 266 25.12 -26.03 26.91
CA GLY A 266 24.42 -25.71 28.15
C GLY A 266 25.44 -25.82 29.28
N ALA A 267 25.76 -24.71 29.93
CA ALA A 267 26.53 -24.70 31.16
C ALA A 267 25.55 -24.72 32.33
N VAL A 268 25.73 -25.67 33.26
CA VAL A 268 25.07 -25.58 34.57
C VAL A 268 26.06 -24.89 35.50
N TYR A 269 25.76 -23.65 35.83
CA TYR A 269 26.51 -22.88 36.81
C TYR A 269 26.05 -23.28 38.20
N ILE A 270 26.96 -23.85 39.00
CA ILE A 270 26.71 -24.17 40.40
C ILE A 270 27.45 -23.13 41.23
N ASP A 271 26.76 -22.03 41.55
CA ASP A 271 27.30 -20.86 42.27
C ASP A 271 27.80 -21.15 43.71
N THR A 272 27.76 -22.40 44.17
CA THR A 272 28.00 -22.76 45.57
C THR A 272 29.18 -23.69 45.83
N PHE A 273 29.96 -24.11 44.83
CA PHE A 273 31.10 -25.01 45.06
C PHE A 273 32.41 -24.52 44.45
N GLU A 274 33.39 -24.25 45.32
CA GLU A 274 34.78 -24.52 44.98
C GLU A 274 35.01 -26.02 45.17
N GLN A 275 35.46 -26.73 44.12
CA GLN A 275 36.58 -27.69 44.15
C GLN A 275 36.60 -28.60 42.90
N GLU A 276 37.81 -28.92 42.44
CA GLU A 276 38.11 -30.00 41.50
C GLU A 276 37.61 -31.35 42.04
N GLY A 277 36.89 -32.13 41.22
CA GLY A 277 36.60 -33.55 41.49
C GLY A 277 35.18 -33.91 41.92
N ALA A 278 34.23 -32.97 42.02
CA ALA A 278 32.82 -33.32 42.20
C ALA A 278 32.27 -34.04 40.96
N GLN A 279 31.51 -35.13 41.18
CA GLN A 279 30.80 -35.82 40.10
C GLN A 279 29.40 -35.22 39.95
N VAL A 280 29.16 -34.60 38.80
CA VAL A 280 27.85 -34.08 38.43
C VAL A 280 27.27 -34.95 37.32
N THR A 281 26.04 -35.40 37.54
CA THR A 281 25.30 -36.25 36.61
C THR A 281 23.97 -35.58 36.28
N LEU A 282 23.54 -35.71 35.03
CA LEU A 282 22.26 -35.20 34.56
C LEU A 282 21.43 -36.33 33.96
N GLN A 283 20.19 -36.46 34.40
CA GLN A 283 19.18 -37.37 33.87
C GLN A 283 18.11 -36.57 33.12
N VAL A 284 17.82 -37.01 31.90
CA VAL A 284 16.83 -36.40 31.01
C VAL A 284 15.61 -37.31 30.91
N GLY A 285 14.47 -36.91 31.47
CA GLY A 285 13.28 -37.77 31.56
C GLY A 285 13.57 -39.09 32.28
N ASN A 286 13.20 -40.22 31.66
CA ASN A 286 13.44 -41.58 32.18
C ASN A 286 14.74 -42.23 31.66
N SER A 287 15.60 -41.48 30.96
CA SER A 287 16.85 -42.01 30.41
C SER A 287 17.93 -42.18 31.49
N THR A 288 19.00 -42.90 31.16
CA THR A 288 20.17 -43.10 32.03
C THR A 288 21.01 -41.83 32.19
N TRP A 289 21.56 -41.63 33.39
CA TRP A 289 22.41 -40.50 33.76
C TRP A 289 23.59 -40.31 32.80
N VAL A 290 23.80 -39.07 32.35
CA VAL A 290 24.99 -38.63 31.60
C VAL A 290 25.97 -37.99 32.59
N THR A 291 27.16 -38.55 32.70
CA THR A 291 28.24 -38.06 33.58
C THR A 291 29.18 -37.14 32.80
N THR A 292 29.66 -36.05 33.40
CA THR A 292 30.57 -35.10 32.73
C THR A 292 31.88 -34.90 33.48
N THR A 293 32.84 -34.30 32.77
CA THR A 293 34.13 -33.87 33.30
C THR A 293 34.05 -32.37 33.58
N ALA A 294 34.48 -31.93 34.78
CA ALA A 294 34.58 -30.52 35.12
C ALA A 294 35.52 -29.78 34.14
N TYR A 295 35.16 -28.56 33.74
CA TYR A 295 36.09 -27.64 33.07
C TYR A 295 36.18 -26.36 33.88
N LYS A 296 37.41 -25.96 34.23
CA LYS A 296 37.67 -24.72 34.96
C LYS A 296 37.96 -23.64 33.93
N ASP A 297 37.07 -22.67 33.79
CA ASP A 297 37.37 -21.45 33.04
C ASP A 297 38.39 -20.62 33.85
N GLU A 298 39.49 -20.20 33.22
CA GLU A 298 40.61 -19.53 33.88
C GLU A 298 40.22 -18.13 34.39
N ASN A 299 39.08 -17.60 33.96
CA ASN A 299 38.56 -16.28 34.32
C ASN A 299 37.39 -16.30 35.32
N GLU A 300 36.92 -17.47 35.75
CA GLU A 300 35.79 -17.59 36.70
C GLU A 300 36.25 -18.02 38.09
N ALA A 301 35.64 -17.44 39.13
CA ALA A 301 35.94 -17.74 40.53
C ALA A 301 35.36 -19.10 41.00
N TYR A 302 34.58 -19.78 40.17
CA TYR A 302 33.81 -20.98 40.52
C TYR A 302 34.00 -22.11 39.48
N ALA A 303 33.72 -23.36 39.87
CA ALA A 303 33.83 -24.50 38.96
C ALA A 303 32.57 -24.61 38.08
N SER A 304 32.76 -24.58 36.77
CA SER A 304 31.69 -24.68 35.78
C SER A 304 31.57 -26.11 35.23
N TYR A 305 30.35 -26.65 35.19
CA TYR A 305 30.09 -28.00 34.69
C TYR A 305 29.25 -27.92 33.41
N ALA A 306 29.85 -28.32 32.29
CA ALA A 306 29.19 -28.33 31.00
C ALA A 306 28.57 -29.69 30.70
N PHE A 307 27.34 -29.68 30.15
CA PHE A 307 26.65 -30.85 29.64
C PHE A 307 26.45 -30.68 28.13
N VAL A 308 26.69 -31.74 27.36
CA VAL A 308 26.36 -31.76 25.93
C VAL A 308 25.07 -32.54 25.76
N ILE A 309 24.03 -31.84 25.34
CA ILE A 309 22.71 -32.43 25.11
C ILE A 309 22.15 -31.86 23.81
N ASP A 310 21.50 -32.70 23.01
CA ASP A 310 20.81 -32.27 21.81
C ASP A 310 19.40 -31.73 22.16
N PRO A 311 19.16 -30.41 22.06
CA PRO A 311 17.87 -29.83 22.42
C PRO A 311 16.75 -30.22 21.44
N LEU A 312 17.07 -30.76 20.25
CA LEU A 312 16.07 -31.21 19.27
C LEU A 312 15.54 -32.62 19.56
N LEU A 313 16.21 -33.39 20.42
CA LEU A 313 15.76 -34.73 20.84
C LEU A 313 14.92 -34.72 22.12
N ILE A 314 14.74 -33.56 22.75
CA ILE A 314 14.06 -33.42 24.05
C ILE A 314 12.80 -32.59 23.88
N PRO A 315 11.60 -33.19 24.00
CA PRO A 315 10.35 -32.45 23.95
C PRO A 315 10.30 -31.31 24.98
N ASN A 316 9.71 -30.18 24.61
CA ASN A 316 9.47 -29.08 25.55
C ASN A 316 8.66 -29.56 26.76
N GLY A 317 9.07 -29.17 27.98
CA GLY A 317 8.45 -29.65 29.22
C GLY A 317 9.02 -30.96 29.78
N THR A 318 10.05 -31.56 29.16
CA THR A 318 10.74 -32.75 29.70
C THR A 318 11.40 -32.43 31.05
N GLU A 319 11.26 -33.33 32.02
CA GLU A 319 11.87 -33.20 33.35
C GLU A 319 13.38 -33.48 33.28
N LEU A 320 14.17 -32.59 33.88
CA LEU A 320 15.62 -32.72 34.02
C LEU A 320 15.94 -32.91 35.50
N LYS A 321 16.69 -33.96 35.82
CA LYS A 321 17.18 -34.25 37.16
C LYS A 321 18.68 -34.11 37.19
N LEU A 322 19.20 -33.28 38.08
CA LEU A 322 20.62 -33.06 38.28
C LEU A 322 21.01 -33.59 39.65
N LEU A 323 22.04 -34.43 39.67
CA LEU A 323 22.59 -35.01 40.89
C LEU A 323 24.08 -34.68 40.95
N ALA A 324 24.44 -33.90 41.98
CA ALA A 324 25.81 -33.52 42.26
C ALA A 324 26.28 -34.19 43.56
N GLN A 325 27.42 -34.88 43.49
CA GLN A 325 28.05 -35.55 44.64
C GLN A 325 29.47 -35.04 44.82
N GLY A 326 29.81 -34.61 46.04
CA GLY A 326 31.14 -34.07 46.34
C GLY A 326 31.49 -34.15 47.82
N VAL A 327 32.76 -33.86 48.16
CA VAL A 327 33.26 -33.85 49.54
C VAL A 327 33.74 -32.44 49.86
N TYR A 328 33.23 -31.84 50.94
CA TYR A 328 33.68 -30.52 51.42
C TYR A 328 34.05 -30.61 52.90
N SER A 329 35.29 -30.20 53.23
CA SER A 329 35.83 -30.27 54.60
C SER A 329 35.68 -31.66 55.28
N GLY A 330 35.86 -32.73 54.52
CA GLY A 330 35.76 -34.12 55.01
C GLY A 330 34.34 -34.66 55.21
N GLN A 331 33.31 -33.93 54.80
CA GLN A 331 31.91 -34.37 54.81
C GLN A 331 31.41 -34.58 53.37
N ASN A 332 30.65 -35.64 53.13
CA ASN A 332 30.03 -35.91 51.83
C ASN A 332 28.75 -35.08 51.68
N TYR A 333 28.58 -34.43 50.55
CA TYR A 333 27.40 -33.67 50.18
C TYR A 333 26.73 -34.32 48.97
N LEU A 334 25.40 -34.44 49.04
CA LEU A 334 24.55 -34.93 47.98
C LEU A 334 23.51 -33.85 47.68
N ILE A 335 23.48 -33.36 46.46
CA ILE A 335 22.47 -32.43 45.96
C ILE A 335 21.65 -33.18 44.91
N ASP A 336 20.35 -33.30 45.16
CA ASP A 336 19.36 -33.85 44.24
C ASP A 336 18.39 -32.72 43.85
N TYR A 337 18.39 -32.36 42.57
CA TYR A 337 17.62 -31.24 42.05
C TYR A 337 16.81 -31.68 40.82
N THR A 338 15.53 -31.31 40.78
CA THR A 338 14.63 -31.62 39.66
C THR A 338 14.03 -30.32 39.12
N THR A 339 14.12 -30.11 37.81
CA THR A 339 13.48 -28.98 37.11
C THR A 339 12.84 -29.45 35.81
N ARG A 340 12.07 -28.57 35.15
CA ARG A 340 11.46 -28.86 33.84
C ARG A 340 12.07 -27.97 32.78
N LEU A 341 12.41 -28.58 31.65
CA LEU A 341 12.92 -27.88 30.48
C LEU A 341 11.88 -26.89 29.97
N THR A 342 12.27 -25.62 29.89
CA THR A 342 11.50 -24.57 29.21
C THR A 342 12.37 -24.02 28.08
N LEU A 343 12.01 -24.31 26.83
CA LEU A 343 12.75 -23.85 25.66
C LEU A 343 12.44 -22.36 25.40
N MET A 344 13.40 -21.47 25.68
CA MET A 344 13.38 -20.09 25.20
C MET A 344 14.61 -19.83 24.31
N ARG A 345 14.38 -19.34 23.09
CA ARG A 345 15.39 -18.82 22.15
C ARG A 345 16.78 -19.48 22.19
N ASN A 346 16.86 -20.81 22.03
CA ASN A 346 18.10 -21.55 21.76
C ASN A 346 19.28 -21.35 22.74
N GLU A 347 19.08 -20.91 23.97
CA GLU A 347 20.06 -21.08 25.05
C GLU A 347 19.46 -21.92 26.18
N MET A 348 20.26 -22.83 26.72
CA MET A 348 19.89 -23.68 27.84
C MET A 348 20.48 -23.06 29.10
N GLU A 349 19.75 -22.14 29.72
CA GLU A 349 20.16 -21.56 31.01
C GLU A 349 19.33 -22.20 32.13
N VAL A 350 19.92 -23.17 32.84
CA VAL A 350 19.35 -23.73 34.07
C VAL A 350 19.89 -22.90 35.23
N ASN A 351 19.20 -21.81 35.55
CA ASN A 351 19.53 -20.97 36.71
C ASN A 351 19.09 -21.65 38.01
N LEU A 352 20.03 -22.31 38.69
CA LEU A 352 19.82 -22.93 40.00
C LEU A 352 19.77 -21.87 41.11
N HIS A 353 18.61 -21.26 41.35
CA HIS A 353 18.42 -20.46 42.55
C HIS A 353 18.22 -21.36 43.78
N ARG A 354 19.24 -21.39 44.66
CA ARG A 354 19.22 -21.76 46.09
C ARG A 354 19.08 -23.25 46.44
N LEU A 355 20.15 -23.80 47.03
CA LEU A 355 20.07 -24.80 48.10
C LEU A 355 20.95 -24.33 49.27
N MET A 356 20.32 -23.77 50.31
CA MET A 356 20.94 -23.77 51.63
C MET A 356 20.66 -25.12 52.28
N SER A 357 21.70 -25.90 52.57
CA SER A 357 21.58 -26.85 53.68
C SER A 357 21.48 -26.03 54.98
N SER A 358 20.66 -26.50 55.91
CA SER A 358 20.44 -25.87 57.19
C SER A 358 21.69 -25.98 58.07
N THR A 359 22.61 -25.03 57.96
CA THR A 359 23.40 -24.46 59.07
C THR A 359 24.41 -23.44 58.51
N THR A 360 24.14 -22.17 58.77
CA THR A 360 24.99 -21.01 58.42
C THR A 360 26.28 -20.97 59.23
N PRO A 361 27.40 -20.53 58.62
CA PRO A 361 28.32 -19.61 59.25
C PRO A 361 28.22 -18.24 58.58
N THR A 362 28.03 -17.20 59.39
CA THR A 362 27.96 -15.80 58.97
C THR A 362 29.29 -15.31 58.40
N LEU A 363 29.26 -14.70 57.20
CA LEU A 363 30.34 -13.88 56.64
C LEU A 363 29.90 -12.40 56.51
N PRO A 364 30.82 -11.42 56.59
CA PRO A 364 30.50 -10.02 56.84
C PRO A 364 30.13 -9.21 55.59
N THR A 365 29.12 -8.35 55.79
CA THR A 365 28.86 -7.00 55.23
C THR A 365 29.21 -6.66 53.77
N THR A 366 28.12 -6.49 53.00
CA THR A 366 27.89 -5.53 51.90
C THR A 366 28.81 -5.57 50.69
N VAL A 367 28.52 -6.49 49.77
CA VAL A 367 28.78 -6.27 48.34
C VAL A 367 27.76 -5.23 47.85
N PRO A 368 28.17 -4.10 47.24
CA PRO A 368 27.23 -3.12 46.71
C PRO A 368 26.36 -3.76 45.64
N THR A 369 25.05 -3.66 45.80
CA THR A 369 24.06 -4.08 44.79
C THR A 369 24.32 -3.30 43.50
N GLN A 370 24.79 -3.98 42.46
CA GLN A 370 24.91 -3.44 41.12
C GLN A 370 23.75 -3.94 40.30
N VAL A 371 23.01 -3.02 39.68
CA VAL A 371 21.95 -3.34 38.72
C VAL A 371 22.33 -2.74 37.36
N SER A 372 22.11 -3.49 36.28
CA SER A 372 22.37 -3.05 34.92
C SER A 372 21.24 -3.50 34.00
N ILE A 373 20.99 -2.72 32.94
CA ILE A 373 20.17 -3.16 31.82
C ILE A 373 21.10 -3.89 30.86
N THR A 374 20.84 -5.16 30.60
CA THR A 374 21.64 -6.00 29.71
C THR A 374 21.20 -5.85 28.26
N TRP A 375 19.91 -5.57 28.06
CA TRP A 375 19.32 -5.41 26.74
C TRP A 375 18.07 -4.54 26.84
N ALA A 376 17.89 -3.62 25.91
CA ALA A 376 16.64 -2.90 25.73
C ALA A 376 16.44 -2.57 24.24
N GLN A 377 15.18 -2.53 23.83
CA GLN A 377 14.77 -2.20 22.48
C GLN A 377 13.53 -1.30 22.54
N LEU A 378 13.47 -0.34 21.62
CA LEU A 378 12.31 0.50 21.38
C LEU A 378 12.02 0.47 19.87
N VAL A 379 10.77 0.20 19.49
CA VAL A 379 10.35 0.09 18.09
C VAL A 379 9.01 0.77 17.85
N THR A 380 8.86 1.31 16.65
CA THR A 380 7.56 1.70 16.10
C THR A 380 7.08 0.62 15.14
N SER A 381 5.82 0.22 15.24
CA SER A 381 5.20 -0.73 14.29
C SER A 381 3.75 -0.34 14.04
N THR A 382 3.13 -0.94 13.02
CA THR A 382 1.70 -0.76 12.74
C THR A 382 0.93 -1.96 13.29
N ASN A 383 -0.16 -1.71 14.01
CA ASN A 383 -1.01 -2.79 14.53
C ASN A 383 -1.97 -3.32 13.45
N THR A 384 -2.73 -4.37 13.76
CA THR A 384 -3.68 -4.99 12.80
C THR A 384 -4.82 -4.08 12.35
N SER A 385 -5.01 -2.92 13.01
CA SER A 385 -5.96 -1.89 12.62
C SER A 385 -5.36 -0.76 11.80
N GLY A 386 -4.07 -0.83 11.44
CA GLY A 386 -3.38 0.20 10.66
C GLY A 386 -2.86 1.38 11.49
N GLU A 387 -2.95 1.32 12.82
CA GLU A 387 -2.51 2.40 13.71
C GLU A 387 -1.04 2.19 14.13
N GLN A 388 -0.24 3.27 14.08
CA GLN A 388 1.15 3.25 14.54
C GLN A 388 1.22 3.14 16.07
N ILE A 389 2.05 2.24 16.57
CA ILE A 389 2.30 1.99 18.00
C ILE A 389 3.78 2.16 18.33
N LEU A 390 4.06 2.57 19.56
CA LEU A 390 5.38 2.51 20.19
C LEU A 390 5.42 1.31 21.13
N ALA A 391 6.42 0.44 20.96
CA ALA A 391 6.66 -0.69 21.85
C ALA A 391 8.09 -0.68 22.39
N GLY A 392 8.23 -0.89 23.69
CA GLY A 392 9.53 -0.98 24.37
C GLY A 392 9.65 -2.27 25.16
N ILE A 393 10.84 -2.86 25.18
CA ILE A 393 11.18 -4.02 26.01
C ILE A 393 12.56 -3.79 26.62
N ALA A 394 12.72 -4.10 27.91
CA ALA A 394 13.98 -4.02 28.62
C ALA A 394 14.18 -5.23 29.53
N GLN A 395 15.43 -5.66 29.63
CA GLN A 395 15.88 -6.74 30.50
C GLN A 395 17.13 -6.27 31.27
N GLY A 396 17.24 -6.69 32.52
CA GLY A 396 18.31 -6.26 33.40
C GLY A 396 18.80 -7.38 34.30
N LYS A 397 20.00 -7.19 34.81
CA LYS A 397 20.68 -8.09 35.75
C LYS A 397 20.98 -7.32 37.03
N VAL A 398 20.99 -8.01 38.16
CA VAL A 398 21.30 -7.43 39.45
C VAL A 398 22.25 -8.36 40.24
N SER A 399 23.19 -7.78 40.98
CA SER A 399 24.11 -8.50 41.85
C SER A 399 23.66 -8.48 43.32
N GLY A 400 23.93 -9.57 44.04
CA GLY A 400 23.49 -9.75 45.42
C GLY A 400 22.04 -10.23 45.55
N HIS A 401 21.49 -10.20 46.77
CA HIS A 401 20.19 -10.78 47.13
C HIS A 401 18.99 -9.85 46.83
N THR A 402 18.95 -9.22 45.66
CA THR A 402 17.97 -8.16 45.33
C THR A 402 17.28 -8.47 44.01
N SER A 403 16.07 -7.95 43.79
CA SER A 403 15.28 -8.18 42.56
C SER A 403 14.94 -6.87 41.87
N ILE A 404 14.88 -6.85 40.54
CA ILE A 404 14.35 -5.71 39.78
C ILE A 404 12.83 -5.68 39.97
N VAL A 405 12.30 -4.57 40.44
CA VAL A 405 10.86 -4.38 40.72
C VAL A 405 10.18 -3.42 39.75
N GLU A 406 10.95 -2.61 39.02
CA GLU A 406 10.43 -1.62 38.07
C GLU A 406 11.42 -1.43 36.91
N TYR A 407 10.88 -1.32 35.68
CA TYR A 407 11.60 -0.73 34.55
C TYR A 407 10.88 0.56 34.21
N ARG A 408 11.45 1.69 34.62
CA ARG A 408 10.82 2.99 34.36
C ARG A 408 11.28 3.53 33.02
N TRP A 409 10.33 3.74 32.14
CA TRP A 409 10.50 4.40 30.85
C TRP A 409 10.04 5.83 30.97
N GLU A 410 10.92 6.79 30.71
CA GLU A 410 10.65 8.21 30.81
C GLU A 410 10.98 8.89 29.48
N SER A 411 10.02 9.63 28.94
CA SER A 411 10.27 10.65 27.94
C SER A 411 10.61 11.98 28.63
N ASP A 412 11.60 12.69 28.10
CA ASP A 412 11.90 14.05 28.48
C ASP A 412 10.70 15.02 28.33
N LEU A 413 9.87 14.83 27.30
CA LEU A 413 8.65 15.58 27.04
C LEU A 413 7.45 15.08 27.85
N ASP A 414 7.12 13.79 27.77
CA ASP A 414 5.87 13.22 28.32
C ASP A 414 6.01 12.56 29.70
N LYS A 415 7.20 12.61 30.30
CA LYS A 415 7.52 11.99 31.60
C LYS A 415 7.35 10.47 31.54
N ILE A 416 6.85 9.85 32.61
CA ILE A 416 6.77 8.39 32.71
C ILE A 416 5.74 7.87 31.70
N ILE A 417 6.22 7.10 30.71
CA ILE A 417 5.40 6.49 29.67
C ILE A 417 5.10 5.01 29.96
N ALA A 418 5.94 4.33 30.76
CA ALA A 418 5.71 2.98 31.24
C ALA A 418 6.58 2.65 32.49
N SER A 419 6.18 1.65 33.28
CA SER A 419 6.89 1.17 34.48
C SER A 419 7.17 -0.34 34.47
N THR A 420 6.94 -0.99 33.33
CA THR A 420 7.03 -2.44 33.12
C THR A 420 8.19 -2.80 32.21
N GLY A 421 8.69 -4.04 32.32
CA GLY A 421 9.76 -4.55 31.44
C GLY A 421 9.38 -4.65 29.95
N SER A 422 8.08 -4.51 29.64
CA SER A 422 7.61 -4.30 28.27
C SER A 422 6.34 -3.44 28.25
N PHE A 423 6.12 -2.68 27.19
CA PHE A 423 4.90 -1.92 26.94
C PHE A 423 4.61 -1.80 25.43
N ALA A 424 3.35 -1.51 25.08
CA ALA A 424 2.93 -1.09 23.75
C ALA A 424 1.72 -0.15 23.85
N PHE A 425 1.75 0.99 23.17
CA PHE A 425 0.65 1.95 23.11
C PHE A 425 0.68 2.75 21.78
N PRO A 426 -0.42 3.42 21.37
CA PRO A 426 -0.45 4.23 20.15
C PRO A 426 0.62 5.32 20.12
N LEU A 427 1.40 5.41 19.05
CA LEU A 427 2.52 6.35 18.92
C LEU A 427 2.11 7.81 19.17
N GLN A 428 0.89 8.15 18.73
CA GLN A 428 0.26 9.46 18.90
C GLN A 428 -0.16 9.79 20.34
N SER A 429 0.02 8.87 21.30
CA SER A 429 -0.15 9.16 22.73
C SER A 429 0.99 10.01 23.29
N LEU A 430 2.12 10.11 22.56
CA LEU A 430 3.22 11.02 22.87
C LEU A 430 2.97 12.40 22.25
N SER A 431 3.50 13.44 22.89
CA SER A 431 3.51 14.77 22.28
C SER A 431 4.34 14.78 20.99
N SER A 432 4.14 15.75 20.11
CA SER A 432 4.98 15.87 18.91
C SER A 432 6.34 16.48 19.26
N GLY A 433 7.41 15.98 18.64
CA GLY A 433 8.78 16.41 18.92
C GLY A 433 9.78 15.27 18.89
N THR A 434 11.04 15.60 19.18
CA THR A 434 12.07 14.58 19.41
C THR A 434 12.08 14.22 20.88
N HIS A 435 11.74 12.98 21.20
CA HIS A 435 11.76 12.44 22.56
C HIS A 435 13.09 11.76 22.80
N ARG A 436 13.67 12.06 23.95
CA ARG A 436 14.69 11.23 24.56
C ARG A 436 14.01 10.30 25.55
N ILE A 437 13.85 9.04 25.17
CA ILE A 437 13.26 8.00 26.01
C ILE A 437 14.37 7.28 26.75
N THR A 438 14.32 7.34 28.08
CA THR A 438 15.26 6.67 28.96
C THR A 438 14.58 5.52 29.68
N VAL A 439 15.23 4.35 29.71
CA VAL A 439 14.80 3.24 30.57
C VAL A 439 15.81 3.02 31.69
N THR A 440 15.31 2.91 32.93
CA THR A 440 16.12 2.61 34.13
C THR A 440 15.46 1.50 34.93
N ALA A 441 16.26 0.52 35.34
CA ALA A 441 15.81 -0.56 36.22
C ALA A 441 16.00 -0.17 37.69
N PHE A 442 14.99 -0.43 38.51
CA PHE A 442 15.01 -0.18 39.96
C PHE A 442 14.89 -1.50 40.72
N THR A 443 15.65 -1.65 41.79
CA THR A 443 15.58 -2.84 42.65
C THR A 443 14.68 -2.61 43.87
N ASP A 444 14.28 -3.70 44.52
CA ASP A 444 13.59 -3.71 45.82
C ASP A 444 14.37 -3.01 46.96
N THR A 445 15.68 -2.89 46.80
CA THR A 445 16.57 -2.14 47.71
C THR A 445 16.80 -0.68 47.32
N GLY A 446 16.23 -0.22 46.21
CA GLY A 446 16.35 1.15 45.72
C GLY A 446 17.61 1.44 44.88
N ALA A 447 18.38 0.42 44.48
CA ALA A 447 19.49 0.59 43.55
C ALA A 447 18.97 0.81 42.12
N THR A 448 19.69 1.59 41.32
CA THR A 448 19.28 1.98 39.96
C THR A 448 20.35 1.64 38.94
N SER A 449 19.94 1.20 37.75
CA SER A 449 20.88 0.96 36.64
C SER A 449 21.37 2.27 36.03
N ASN A 450 22.46 2.20 35.26
CA ASN A 450 22.70 3.22 34.25
C ASN A 450 21.52 3.20 33.24
N PRO A 451 21.04 4.36 32.78
CA PRO A 451 19.93 4.42 31.84
C PRO A 451 20.36 3.98 30.44
N VAL A 452 19.47 3.28 29.73
CA VAL A 452 19.57 3.12 28.26
C VAL A 452 18.71 4.19 27.61
N ILE A 453 19.24 4.83 26.57
CA ILE A 453 18.64 6.00 25.93
C ILE A 453 18.28 5.67 24.49
N PHE A 454 17.06 6.04 24.09
CA PHE A 454 16.56 6.00 22.73
C PHE A 454 16.12 7.40 22.33
N ASP A 455 16.47 7.84 21.13
CA ASP A 455 15.93 9.06 20.56
C ASP A 455 14.90 8.66 19.49
N ILE A 456 13.66 9.14 19.63
CA ILE A 456 12.58 8.94 18.66
C ILE A 456 11.97 10.28 18.28
N ARG A 457 11.68 10.47 17.00
CA ARG A 457 10.99 11.67 16.51
C ARG A 457 9.53 11.36 16.22
N ILE A 458 8.63 12.04 16.92
CA ILE A 458 7.20 12.02 16.70
C ILE A 458 6.86 13.22 15.82
N PRO A 459 6.43 13.01 14.56
CA PRO A 459 6.04 14.11 13.69
C PRO A 459 4.81 14.84 14.26
N PRO A 460 4.62 16.14 13.95
CA PRO A 460 3.35 16.79 14.26
C PRO A 460 2.21 16.15 13.46
N PRO A 461 0.98 16.12 14.02
CA PRO A 461 -0.16 15.49 13.36
C PRO A 461 -0.48 16.21 12.05
N GLN A 462 -0.81 15.45 11.00
CA GLN A 462 -1.06 15.98 9.67
C GLN A 462 -2.55 16.24 9.44
N LEU A 463 -2.84 17.26 8.62
CA LEU A 463 -4.21 17.57 8.23
C LEU A 463 -4.68 16.58 7.15
N PRO A 464 -5.95 16.14 7.16
CA PRO A 464 -6.47 15.29 6.09
C PRO A 464 -6.54 16.07 4.77
N VAL A 465 -6.43 15.37 3.64
CA VAL A 465 -6.63 15.93 2.30
C VAL A 465 -8.01 15.55 1.81
N ILE A 466 -8.75 16.50 1.23
CA ILE A 466 -10.10 16.27 0.70
C ILE A 466 -10.32 17.05 -0.60
N SER A 467 -11.00 16.41 -1.56
CA SER A 467 -11.49 17.05 -2.79
C SER A 467 -12.90 16.58 -3.14
N ILE A 468 -13.71 17.48 -3.68
CA ILE A 468 -14.99 17.14 -4.31
C ILE A 468 -14.67 16.65 -5.73
N THR A 469 -15.15 15.46 -6.08
CA THR A 469 -14.96 14.84 -7.41
C THR A 469 -16.16 15.04 -8.33
N SER A 470 -17.34 15.26 -7.75
CA SER A 470 -18.56 15.56 -8.48
C SER A 470 -19.47 16.44 -7.60
N PRO A 471 -20.20 17.42 -8.15
CA PRO A 471 -20.15 17.86 -9.55
C PRO A 471 -18.84 18.61 -9.88
N HIS A 472 -18.55 18.80 -11.17
CA HIS A 472 -17.48 19.69 -11.61
C HIS A 472 -17.86 21.17 -11.38
N ALA A 473 -16.85 22.03 -11.26
CA ALA A 473 -17.07 23.47 -11.15
C ALA A 473 -17.87 24.01 -12.35
N ASP A 474 -18.72 24.99 -12.06
CA ASP A 474 -19.62 25.67 -12.99
C ASP A 474 -20.71 24.77 -13.61
N ALA A 475 -20.90 23.56 -13.07
CA ALA A 475 -22.02 22.70 -13.44
C ALA A 475 -23.36 23.43 -13.24
N THR A 476 -24.26 23.26 -14.21
CA THR A 476 -25.59 23.87 -14.20
C THR A 476 -26.66 22.79 -14.12
N PHE A 477 -27.60 22.96 -13.19
CA PHE A 477 -28.75 22.10 -13.00
C PHE A 477 -30.04 22.93 -13.08
N ILE A 478 -31.18 22.27 -13.24
CA ILE A 478 -32.49 22.92 -13.22
C ILE A 478 -33.06 22.85 -11.80
N VAL A 479 -33.77 23.89 -11.37
CA VAL A 479 -34.45 23.91 -10.07
C VAL A 479 -35.28 22.64 -9.84
N GLY A 480 -35.12 22.04 -8.67
CA GLY A 480 -35.76 20.76 -8.30
C GLY A 480 -34.95 19.50 -8.67
N ALA A 481 -33.85 19.62 -9.41
CA ALA A 481 -32.95 18.50 -9.66
C ALA A 481 -32.15 18.10 -8.40
N THR A 482 -31.99 16.80 -8.18
CA THR A 482 -31.06 16.27 -7.16
C THR A 482 -29.64 16.35 -7.69
N VAL A 483 -28.76 17.00 -6.92
CA VAL A 483 -27.32 17.10 -7.19
C VAL A 483 -26.59 16.13 -6.27
N THR A 484 -25.94 15.11 -6.81
CA THR A 484 -25.09 14.21 -6.04
C THR A 484 -23.69 14.79 -5.91
N VAL A 485 -23.28 15.08 -4.67
CA VAL A 485 -21.95 15.56 -4.32
C VAL A 485 -21.11 14.38 -3.85
N GLU A 486 -19.98 14.15 -4.49
CA GLU A 486 -19.04 13.07 -4.16
C GLU A 486 -17.69 13.67 -3.78
N ALA A 487 -17.03 13.06 -2.79
CA ALA A 487 -15.71 13.49 -2.35
C ALA A 487 -14.77 12.31 -2.12
N ILE A 488 -13.47 12.57 -2.27
CA ILE A 488 -12.39 11.68 -1.86
C ILE A 488 -11.62 12.38 -0.75
N ALA A 489 -11.34 11.65 0.33
CA ALA A 489 -10.48 12.14 1.40
C ALA A 489 -9.48 11.06 1.83
N THR A 490 -8.27 11.49 2.18
CA THR A 490 -7.17 10.64 2.66
C THR A 490 -6.45 11.34 3.80
N ASP A 491 -5.89 10.55 4.70
CA ASP A 491 -5.05 11.01 5.79
C ASP A 491 -3.79 10.13 5.80
N SER A 492 -2.62 10.76 5.84
CA SER A 492 -1.30 10.11 5.75
C SER A 492 -0.77 9.60 7.08
N ASP A 493 -1.27 10.08 8.22
CA ASP A 493 -0.85 9.65 9.56
C ASP A 493 -2.02 9.16 10.43
N GLY A 494 -3.22 9.08 9.86
CA GLY A 494 -4.42 8.59 10.51
C GLY A 494 -5.49 8.06 9.55
N SER A 495 -6.75 8.16 9.99
CA SER A 495 -7.91 7.74 9.22
C SER A 495 -8.97 8.85 9.19
N ILE A 496 -9.79 8.88 8.14
CA ILE A 496 -10.92 9.81 8.06
C ILE A 496 -12.02 9.34 9.00
N LYS A 497 -12.36 10.19 9.98
CA LYS A 497 -13.45 9.93 10.94
C LYS A 497 -14.81 10.29 10.36
N GLN A 498 -14.89 11.41 9.65
CA GLN A 498 -16.13 11.87 9.00
C GLN A 498 -15.85 12.90 7.89
N ILE A 499 -16.79 13.02 6.96
CA ILE A 499 -16.88 14.10 5.98
C ILE A 499 -18.22 14.81 6.15
N GLU A 500 -18.19 16.13 6.33
CA GLU A 500 -19.36 16.98 6.27
C GLU A 500 -19.43 17.65 4.90
N PHE A 501 -20.55 17.48 4.18
CA PHE A 501 -20.83 18.23 2.96
C PHE A 501 -21.58 19.51 3.31
N LEU A 502 -21.16 20.63 2.71
CA LEU A 502 -21.71 21.95 2.96
C LEU A 502 -22.19 22.60 1.67
N VAL A 503 -23.34 23.26 1.76
CA VAL A 503 -23.90 24.14 0.72
C VAL A 503 -24.00 25.52 1.33
N ASP A 504 -23.34 26.51 0.73
CA ASP A 504 -23.31 27.90 1.21
C ASP A 504 -22.89 28.03 2.69
N ASN A 505 -21.86 27.26 3.07
CA ASN A 505 -21.31 27.12 4.43
C ASN A 505 -22.22 26.44 5.46
N GLU A 506 -23.40 25.96 5.09
CA GLU A 506 -24.28 25.19 5.96
C GLU A 506 -24.05 23.68 5.75
N VAL A 507 -23.87 22.93 6.85
CA VAL A 507 -23.72 21.48 6.78
C VAL A 507 -25.06 20.85 6.40
N VAL A 508 -25.08 20.14 5.27
CA VAL A 508 -26.28 19.47 4.75
C VAL A 508 -26.24 17.97 5.00
N CYS A 509 -25.05 17.38 5.14
CA CYS A 509 -24.87 15.96 5.37
C CYS A 509 -23.54 15.65 6.05
N THR A 510 -23.52 14.57 6.83
CA THR A 510 -22.32 14.02 7.44
C THR A 510 -22.22 12.53 7.11
N VAL A 511 -21.08 12.10 6.59
CA VAL A 511 -20.81 10.72 6.17
C VAL A 511 -19.57 10.20 6.89
N THR A 512 -19.68 9.05 7.55
CA THR A 512 -18.60 8.48 8.38
C THR A 512 -17.88 7.29 7.74
N ALA A 513 -18.25 6.90 6.52
CA ALA A 513 -17.64 5.78 5.80
C ALA A 513 -17.74 5.96 4.28
N ALA A 514 -16.75 5.46 3.55
CA ALA A 514 -16.74 5.48 2.10
C ALA A 514 -17.81 4.52 1.50
N PRO A 515 -18.34 4.79 0.29
CA PRO A 515 -18.05 5.97 -0.54
C PRO A 515 -18.74 7.24 -0.01
N TYR A 516 -17.96 8.33 0.06
CA TYR A 516 -18.42 9.61 0.62
C TYR A 516 -19.25 10.37 -0.40
N ARG A 517 -20.57 10.32 -0.24
CA ARG A 517 -21.52 10.98 -1.13
C ARG A 517 -22.69 11.59 -0.38
N CYS A 518 -23.24 12.67 -0.93
CA CYS A 518 -24.41 13.36 -0.42
C CYS A 518 -25.30 13.86 -1.55
N ASP A 519 -26.59 13.58 -1.50
CA ASP A 519 -27.58 14.16 -2.41
C ASP A 519 -28.13 15.47 -1.84
N VAL A 520 -28.11 16.55 -2.62
CA VAL A 520 -28.61 17.88 -2.24
C VAL A 520 -29.62 18.39 -3.27
N THR A 521 -30.51 19.29 -2.86
CA THR A 521 -31.52 19.89 -3.75
C THR A 521 -31.61 21.41 -3.50
N PRO A 522 -30.56 22.16 -3.87
CA PRO A 522 -30.51 23.60 -3.66
C PRO A 522 -31.58 24.34 -4.47
N GLY A 523 -31.96 25.54 -4.00
CA GLY A 523 -32.91 26.41 -4.68
C GLY A 523 -32.33 27.05 -5.95
N GLU A 524 -33.12 27.88 -6.64
CA GLU A 524 -32.62 28.65 -7.79
C GLU A 524 -31.51 29.63 -7.35
N GLY A 525 -30.43 29.71 -8.12
CA GLY A 525 -29.31 30.60 -7.86
C GLY A 525 -27.93 29.93 -7.97
N SER A 526 -26.89 30.67 -7.61
CA SER A 526 -25.52 30.15 -7.52
C SER A 526 -25.26 29.64 -6.11
N HIS A 527 -24.68 28.46 -6.00
CA HIS A 527 -24.37 27.80 -4.73
C HIS A 527 -22.91 27.37 -4.68
N ILE A 528 -22.31 27.46 -3.49
CA ILE A 528 -20.95 27.00 -3.25
C ILE A 528 -20.99 25.69 -2.46
N LEU A 529 -20.46 24.63 -3.07
CA LEU A 529 -20.27 23.34 -2.43
C LEU A 529 -18.86 23.28 -1.83
N THR A 530 -18.77 22.85 -0.58
CA THR A 530 -17.51 22.46 0.06
C THR A 530 -17.69 21.16 0.81
N ALA A 531 -16.60 20.43 1.06
CA ALA A 531 -16.61 19.27 1.91
C ALA A 531 -15.52 19.44 2.98
N ARG A 532 -15.85 19.11 4.23
CA ARG A 532 -14.94 19.16 5.38
C ARG A 532 -14.63 17.75 5.85
N ALA A 533 -13.39 17.30 5.65
CA ALA A 533 -12.90 16.07 6.28
C ALA A 533 -12.47 16.36 7.71
N THR A 534 -12.81 15.47 8.63
CA THR A 534 -12.24 15.41 9.99
C THR A 534 -11.61 14.04 10.17
N ASP A 535 -10.38 14.01 10.67
CA ASP A 535 -9.63 12.78 10.92
C ASP A 535 -9.89 12.18 12.32
N SER A 536 -9.25 11.05 12.59
CA SER A 536 -9.26 10.37 13.88
C SER A 536 -8.60 11.18 15.01
N GLN A 537 -7.74 12.14 14.69
CA GLN A 537 -7.04 13.04 15.62
C GLN A 537 -7.85 14.34 15.92
N GLY A 538 -8.96 14.53 15.21
CA GLY A 538 -9.83 15.71 15.31
C GLY A 538 -9.36 16.91 14.51
N LEU A 539 -8.33 16.78 13.65
CA LEU A 539 -7.96 17.85 12.72
C LEU A 539 -8.89 17.82 11.51
N SER A 540 -9.04 18.98 10.86
CA SER A 540 -10.00 19.12 9.77
C SER A 540 -9.50 20.01 8.64
N THR A 541 -9.80 19.60 7.42
CA THR A 541 -9.54 20.36 6.19
C THR A 541 -10.83 20.56 5.42
N ILE A 542 -11.00 21.74 4.83
CA ILE A 542 -12.10 22.05 3.92
C ILE A 542 -11.56 21.99 2.49
N SER A 543 -12.30 21.34 1.60
CA SER A 543 -11.97 21.24 0.18
C SER A 543 -11.93 22.63 -0.48
N THR A 544 -11.32 22.70 -1.66
CA THR A 544 -11.56 23.83 -2.57
C THR A 544 -13.06 23.95 -2.86
N PRO A 545 -13.61 25.18 -2.94
CA PRO A 545 -15.02 25.38 -3.26
C PRO A 545 -15.34 24.96 -4.70
N VAL A 546 -16.50 24.33 -4.89
CA VAL A 546 -17.08 24.02 -6.19
C VAL A 546 -18.35 24.85 -6.36
N THR A 547 -18.33 25.81 -7.28
CA THR A 547 -19.51 26.62 -7.59
C THR A 547 -20.40 25.86 -8.56
N ILE A 548 -21.70 25.83 -8.29
CA ILE A 548 -22.73 25.34 -9.21
C ILE A 548 -23.80 26.41 -9.43
N THR A 549 -24.57 26.26 -10.52
CA THR A 549 -25.72 27.13 -10.81
C THR A 549 -26.99 26.30 -10.94
N ILE A 550 -28.04 26.71 -10.24
CA ILE A 550 -29.38 26.17 -10.38
C ILE A 550 -30.20 27.18 -11.17
N ALA A 551 -30.45 26.86 -12.44
CA ALA A 551 -31.20 27.69 -13.36
C ALA A 551 -32.72 27.48 -13.22
N PRO A 552 -33.53 28.51 -13.49
CA PRO A 552 -34.97 28.35 -13.64
C PRO A 552 -35.27 27.42 -14.84
N PRO A 553 -36.47 26.81 -14.88
CA PRO A 553 -36.88 26.05 -16.06
C PRO A 553 -36.96 26.97 -17.28
N SER A 554 -36.43 26.53 -18.42
CA SER A 554 -36.53 27.29 -19.68
C SER A 554 -37.99 27.58 -20.03
N GLN A 555 -38.35 28.85 -20.15
CA GLN A 555 -39.64 29.26 -20.72
C GLN A 555 -39.51 29.28 -22.23
N VAL A 556 -40.39 28.53 -22.91
CA VAL A 556 -40.57 28.58 -24.36
C VAL A 556 -41.99 29.06 -24.62
N THR A 557 -42.14 30.01 -25.53
CA THR A 557 -43.45 30.48 -25.99
C THR A 557 -43.60 30.26 -27.48
N ILE A 558 -44.70 29.66 -27.91
CA ILE A 558 -45.03 29.49 -29.34
C ILE A 558 -46.22 30.37 -29.73
N HIS A 559 -46.20 30.94 -30.94
CA HIS A 559 -47.36 31.62 -31.53
C HIS A 559 -47.48 31.32 -33.03
N ILE A 560 -48.72 31.18 -33.51
CA ILE A 560 -49.00 31.05 -34.96
C ILE A 560 -49.11 32.47 -35.53
N SER A 561 -48.20 32.83 -36.45
CA SER A 561 -48.18 34.15 -37.09
C SER A 561 -48.91 34.20 -38.43
N GLN A 562 -49.09 33.04 -39.07
CA GLN A 562 -49.88 32.90 -40.30
C GLN A 562 -50.58 31.53 -40.30
N PRO A 563 -51.83 31.45 -40.76
CA PRO A 563 -52.73 32.58 -41.01
C PRO A 563 -53.06 33.35 -39.72
N SER A 564 -53.67 34.54 -39.83
CA SER A 564 -54.15 35.28 -38.66
C SER A 564 -55.38 34.61 -38.06
N ASP A 565 -55.55 34.71 -36.75
CA ASP A 565 -56.76 34.21 -36.10
C ASP A 565 -58.04 34.84 -36.69
N ASN A 566 -59.05 34.00 -36.91
CA ASN A 566 -60.32 34.30 -37.58
C ASN A 566 -60.21 34.72 -39.06
N SER A 567 -59.09 34.44 -39.74
CA SER A 567 -58.99 34.70 -41.18
C SER A 567 -59.93 33.80 -41.99
N GLU A 568 -60.45 34.33 -43.10
CA GLU A 568 -61.14 33.56 -44.13
C GLU A 568 -60.13 32.99 -45.14
N LEU A 569 -60.21 31.68 -45.40
CA LEU A 569 -59.39 30.96 -46.35
C LEU A 569 -60.27 30.34 -47.44
N ALA A 570 -59.73 30.13 -48.63
CA ALA A 570 -60.47 29.54 -49.74
C ALA A 570 -60.32 28.01 -49.78
N VAL A 571 -61.41 27.32 -50.11
CA VAL A 571 -61.40 25.87 -50.40
C VAL A 571 -60.45 25.59 -51.57
N ASN A 572 -59.65 24.53 -51.45
CA ASN A 572 -58.65 24.06 -52.43
C ASN A 572 -57.51 25.04 -52.72
N GLU A 573 -57.27 26.05 -51.88
CA GLU A 573 -56.06 26.90 -51.98
C GLU A 573 -55.01 26.54 -50.93
N ASN A 574 -53.73 26.55 -51.33
CA ASN A 574 -52.63 26.27 -50.42
C ASN A 574 -52.45 27.42 -49.43
N THR A 575 -52.59 27.12 -48.15
CA THR A 575 -52.33 28.02 -47.03
C THR A 575 -51.04 27.60 -46.33
N THR A 576 -50.12 28.55 -46.12
CA THR A 576 -48.92 28.31 -45.30
C THR A 576 -49.21 28.68 -43.86
N ILE A 577 -49.05 27.70 -42.97
CA ILE A 577 -49.09 27.89 -41.53
C ILE A 577 -47.67 28.15 -41.04
N VAL A 578 -47.47 29.24 -40.30
CA VAL A 578 -46.18 29.67 -39.77
C VAL A 578 -46.30 29.82 -38.26
N ALA A 579 -45.49 29.10 -37.51
CA ALA A 579 -45.32 29.32 -36.08
C ALA A 579 -43.93 29.88 -35.78
N ASN A 580 -43.87 30.86 -34.89
CA ASN A 580 -42.62 31.34 -34.33
C ASN A 580 -42.52 30.87 -32.89
N VAL A 581 -41.31 30.49 -32.50
CA VAL A 581 -41.02 30.03 -31.15
C VAL A 581 -39.94 30.93 -30.57
N ASP A 582 -40.22 31.51 -29.41
CA ASP A 582 -39.27 32.28 -28.63
C ASP A 582 -38.76 31.40 -27.47
N GLY A 583 -37.44 31.24 -27.36
CA GLY A 583 -36.78 30.41 -26.37
C GLY A 583 -35.86 29.32 -26.96
N ASP A 584 -34.94 28.81 -26.15
CA ASP A 584 -33.97 27.79 -26.55
C ASP A 584 -34.44 26.37 -26.20
N GLY A 585 -33.80 25.35 -26.81
CA GLY A 585 -34.02 23.94 -26.46
C GLY A 585 -35.26 23.30 -27.09
N VAL A 586 -35.86 23.92 -28.10
CA VAL A 586 -36.95 23.34 -28.90
C VAL A 586 -36.41 22.17 -29.71
N GLN A 587 -37.00 20.99 -29.53
CA GLN A 587 -36.64 19.76 -30.25
C GLN A 587 -37.56 19.54 -31.45
N GLN A 588 -38.84 19.90 -31.32
CA GLN A 588 -39.84 19.63 -32.35
C GLN A 588 -41.01 20.61 -32.23
N VAL A 589 -41.57 21.04 -33.37
CA VAL A 589 -42.85 21.73 -33.46
C VAL A 589 -43.81 20.90 -34.31
N GLU A 590 -44.97 20.57 -33.76
CA GLU A 590 -46.04 19.84 -34.43
C GLU A 590 -47.18 20.78 -34.80
N PHE A 591 -47.71 20.65 -36.02
CA PHE A 591 -48.90 21.35 -36.49
C PHE A 591 -50.07 20.38 -36.63
N LEU A 592 -51.22 20.73 -36.08
CA LEU A 592 -52.44 19.92 -36.09
C LEU A 592 -53.62 20.73 -36.62
N ILE A 593 -54.50 20.07 -37.36
CA ILE A 593 -55.79 20.60 -37.82
C ILE A 593 -56.89 19.78 -37.16
N ASN A 594 -57.75 20.42 -36.36
CA ASN A 594 -58.82 19.75 -35.60
C ASN A 594 -58.29 18.52 -34.82
N GLU A 595 -57.18 18.68 -34.11
CA GLU A 595 -56.46 17.63 -33.36
C GLU A 595 -55.82 16.51 -34.22
N VAL A 596 -55.84 16.62 -35.54
CA VAL A 596 -55.18 15.67 -36.44
C VAL A 596 -53.84 16.23 -36.90
N MET A 597 -52.76 15.46 -36.71
CA MET A 597 -51.42 15.85 -37.14
C MET A 597 -51.36 16.14 -38.64
N LEU A 598 -50.85 17.33 -38.99
CA LEU A 598 -50.57 17.74 -40.36
C LEU A 598 -49.09 17.52 -40.70
N CYS A 599 -48.18 18.06 -39.89
CA CYS A 599 -46.74 17.87 -40.05
C CYS A 599 -45.98 18.18 -38.76
N SER A 600 -44.71 17.77 -38.69
CA SER A 600 -43.80 18.07 -37.58
C SER A 600 -42.43 18.51 -38.10
N LEU A 601 -41.80 19.50 -37.44
CA LEU A 601 -40.51 20.05 -37.82
C LEU A 601 -39.56 20.11 -36.62
N GLU A 602 -38.32 19.65 -36.79
CA GLU A 602 -37.30 19.68 -35.73
C GLU A 602 -36.44 20.96 -35.75
N ARG A 603 -36.61 21.84 -36.75
CA ARG A 603 -35.79 23.05 -36.94
C ARG A 603 -36.60 24.22 -37.49
N SER A 604 -36.29 25.42 -37.01
CA SER A 604 -36.81 26.69 -37.54
C SER A 604 -36.27 26.96 -38.98
N PRO A 605 -37.06 27.56 -39.90
CA PRO A 605 -38.41 28.11 -39.70
C PRO A 605 -39.51 27.04 -39.66
N TYR A 606 -40.39 27.13 -38.66
CA TYR A 606 -41.49 26.18 -38.47
C TYR A 606 -42.66 26.55 -39.38
N THR A 607 -42.69 25.95 -40.56
CA THR A 607 -43.70 26.21 -41.59
C THR A 607 -44.31 24.92 -42.12
N CYS A 608 -45.63 24.92 -42.29
CA CYS A 608 -46.39 23.76 -42.77
C CYS A 608 -47.39 24.21 -43.84
N MET A 609 -47.48 23.50 -44.96
CA MET A 609 -48.52 23.77 -45.96
C MET A 609 -49.78 22.95 -45.67
N TRP A 610 -50.93 23.59 -45.81
CA TRP A 610 -52.24 23.00 -45.67
C TRP A 610 -53.15 23.44 -46.82
N GLN A 611 -53.91 22.51 -47.40
CA GLN A 611 -54.92 22.80 -48.41
C GLN A 611 -56.28 22.26 -47.91
N PRO A 612 -57.24 23.13 -47.54
CA PRO A 612 -58.53 22.67 -47.05
C PRO A 612 -59.43 22.22 -48.21
N GLU A 613 -59.92 20.97 -48.18
CA GLU A 613 -60.77 20.41 -49.24
C GLU A 613 -62.26 20.71 -49.06
N THR A 614 -62.69 21.16 -47.88
CA THR A 614 -64.09 21.41 -47.55
C THR A 614 -64.27 22.74 -46.83
N ALA A 615 -65.38 23.42 -47.08
CA ALA A 615 -65.76 24.60 -46.32
C ALA A 615 -66.12 24.24 -44.88
N GLY A 616 -65.77 25.10 -43.92
CA GLY A 616 -66.00 24.86 -42.50
C GLY A 616 -65.08 25.68 -41.60
N SER A 617 -65.27 25.55 -40.28
CA SER A 617 -64.35 26.13 -39.30
C SER A 617 -63.30 25.11 -38.89
N TYR A 618 -62.04 25.53 -38.87
CA TYR A 618 -60.90 24.68 -38.54
C TYR A 618 -60.10 25.29 -37.39
N THR A 619 -59.72 24.43 -36.45
CA THR A 619 -58.80 24.76 -35.35
C THR A 619 -57.39 24.36 -35.77
N LEU A 620 -56.49 25.33 -35.82
CA LEU A 620 -55.06 25.13 -36.13
C LEU A 620 -54.30 25.20 -34.82
N LEU A 621 -53.62 24.12 -34.45
CA LEU A 621 -52.80 24.04 -33.25
C LEU A 621 -51.34 23.85 -33.64
N ALA A 622 -50.44 24.62 -33.03
CA ALA A 622 -49.00 24.42 -33.09
C ALA A 622 -48.48 24.09 -31.68
N ARG A 623 -47.69 23.02 -31.54
CA ARG A 623 -47.18 22.53 -30.25
C ARG A 623 -45.66 22.41 -30.29
N ALA A 624 -44.96 23.04 -29.35
CA ALA A 624 -43.50 22.95 -29.22
C ALA A 624 -43.10 21.95 -28.12
N HIS A 625 -42.17 21.06 -28.43
CA HIS A 625 -41.55 20.10 -27.50
C HIS A 625 -40.13 20.54 -27.16
N ILE A 626 -39.75 20.52 -25.89
CA ILE A 626 -38.49 21.08 -25.37
C ILE A 626 -37.67 19.98 -24.66
N THR A 627 -36.34 20.13 -24.59
CA THR A 627 -35.37 19.14 -24.08
C THR A 627 -35.63 18.55 -22.68
N ASN A 628 -36.52 19.15 -21.88
CA ASN A 628 -36.88 18.69 -20.53
C ASN A 628 -38.35 18.19 -20.40
N GLY A 629 -39.04 17.93 -21.52
CA GLY A 629 -40.42 17.42 -21.53
C GLY A 629 -41.51 18.47 -21.30
N ALA A 630 -41.14 19.75 -21.10
CA ALA A 630 -42.09 20.85 -21.11
C ALA A 630 -42.64 21.07 -22.54
N VAL A 631 -43.91 21.47 -22.62
CA VAL A 631 -44.65 21.66 -23.87
C VAL A 631 -45.38 22.99 -23.77
N ASP A 632 -45.30 23.81 -24.82
CA ASP A 632 -46.17 24.97 -25.01
C ASP A 632 -46.97 24.84 -26.31
N SER A 633 -48.13 25.49 -26.39
CA SER A 633 -49.01 25.39 -27.55
C SER A 633 -49.73 26.68 -27.89
N ALA A 634 -49.86 26.95 -29.19
CA ALA A 634 -50.65 28.04 -29.75
C ALA A 634 -51.82 27.48 -30.55
N THR A 635 -52.97 28.14 -30.49
CA THR A 635 -54.16 27.75 -31.25
C THR A 635 -54.79 28.98 -31.89
N ILE A 636 -55.20 28.84 -33.15
CA ILE A 636 -56.04 29.81 -33.86
C ILE A 636 -57.22 29.10 -34.52
N ILE A 637 -58.27 29.84 -34.84
CA ILE A 637 -59.43 29.37 -35.58
C ILE A 637 -59.47 30.08 -36.92
N VAL A 638 -59.73 29.34 -37.99
CA VAL A 638 -59.94 29.91 -39.33
C VAL A 638 -61.25 29.42 -39.92
N SER A 639 -61.85 30.22 -40.79
CA SER A 639 -63.05 29.86 -41.55
C SER A 639 -62.66 29.62 -43.00
N VAL A 640 -62.97 28.44 -43.52
CA VAL A 640 -62.77 28.09 -44.93
C VAL A 640 -64.11 28.22 -45.66
N GLY A 641 -64.15 29.05 -46.70
CA GLY A 641 -65.34 29.27 -47.54
C GLY A 641 -65.04 29.05 -49.02
N ASP A 642 -66.11 28.83 -49.80
CA ASP A 642 -65.99 28.88 -51.26
C ASP A 642 -65.59 30.32 -51.68
N PRO A 643 -64.73 30.49 -52.70
CA PRO A 643 -64.34 31.81 -53.16
C PRO A 643 -65.59 32.61 -53.58
N ASP A 644 -65.84 33.74 -52.90
CA ASP A 644 -66.96 34.63 -53.21
C ASP A 644 -66.86 35.12 -54.67
N PRO A 645 -67.85 34.86 -55.54
CA PRO A 645 -67.79 35.26 -56.95
C PRO A 645 -67.79 36.79 -57.18
N LEU A 646 -67.93 37.62 -56.15
CA LEU A 646 -68.30 39.04 -56.28
C LEU A 646 -67.16 40.08 -56.15
N HIS A 647 -65.89 39.70 -56.28
CA HIS A 647 -64.77 40.68 -56.32
C HIS A 647 -63.99 40.73 -57.65
N ASN A 648 -64.62 40.43 -58.79
CA ASN A 648 -64.10 40.79 -60.10
C ASN A 648 -64.69 42.13 -60.59
N THR A 649 -64.22 43.24 -60.01
CA THR A 649 -64.49 44.57 -60.55
C THR A 649 -63.66 44.77 -61.82
N ILE A 650 -64.28 44.51 -62.97
CA ILE A 650 -63.74 44.80 -64.30
C ILE A 650 -63.72 46.33 -64.49
N TYR A 651 -62.52 46.92 -64.59
CA TYR A 651 -62.33 48.25 -65.18
C TYR A 651 -62.46 48.14 -66.71
N LEU A 652 -63.57 48.63 -67.27
CA LEU A 652 -63.74 48.84 -68.72
C LEU A 652 -63.12 50.20 -69.12
N PRO A 653 -62.37 50.27 -70.24
CA PRO A 653 -61.78 51.50 -70.73
C PRO A 653 -62.83 52.35 -71.45
N LEU A 654 -62.94 53.63 -71.10
CA LEU A 654 -63.68 54.63 -71.87
C LEU A 654 -62.74 55.27 -72.89
N LEU A 655 -62.85 54.81 -74.14
CA LEU A 655 -62.38 55.51 -75.34
C LEU A 655 -63.63 55.91 -76.15
N MET A 656 -63.89 57.23 -76.22
CA MET A 656 -64.22 58.02 -77.42
C MET A 656 -65.05 59.27 -77.07
N ARG A 657 -64.40 60.43 -77.08
CA ARG A 657 -64.51 61.39 -78.20
C ARG A 657 -63.32 62.34 -78.20
#